data_AF-A0A9P6IL02-F1
#
_entry.id   AF-A0A9P6IL02-F1
#
_cell.length_a   1.000
_cell.length_b   1.000
_cell.length_c   1.000
_cell.angle_alpha   90.00
_cell.angle_beta   90.00
_cell.angle_gamma   90.00
#
_symmetry.space_group_name_H-M   'P 1'
#
loop_
_entity.id
_entity.type
_entity.pdbx_description
1 polymer ?
#
loop_
_entity_poly.entity_id
_entity_poly.type
_entity_poly.pdbx_seq_one_letter_code
_entity_poly.pdbx_strand_id
1 'polypeptide(L)'
;MSDTNESDVSQPFQLHSSTKSSEIIHIPTRLDSKSGQRVIRWKDIQQYFKRAKGLMNGRDVVLFLTDGNLEDLIPLRIAHYPGVVIEVVLGDDGTDDDCDGGQGASTIHSTLSPPSSMYSDITSAVTPAIIIRVSKDTNNLTYHDSNNNIEDSSVETHITSTQDTVTLCLTSTDDDAEDSSSCLTSTQGNRLVYNSYVRAIMSSQELQTSTIQNSMDGHFDKLQLEMKKNQSLQERLLQMQHKVEANQQEMLQLQKQALGRLAVIQNRVQALLVQTYELHEYPIPRLFVILPKPKPEGLREKLTTNPLVDQFRLYFLCECGTHTMAEGSRVPHEIHLAKHEGYDIEKPKEFFEKYGSYILTLMYMIKYGVMAAGLIVPPLTNSNILEGFDSVLKNFECFSSLVDDTIGFLQELGEGEAGSEVVAGHQPEFGKLEVLEGADLRQLESYLAIKDQGRVLGNLYRVVTTEGQVKWVCFDHYRSNYRGLATRQLQDVVEINDGKFTEETGKIKIKLASHILAKQFYNAMVKARGIQELEIKLKWDVSTEELRVLAKAVTEANVVVLEIDGSYLRGKKLEILSRERYFDPILRLASNGRIQSLRLVNFSDFFGRVDGPSSLTMAPKLRVLSIEADIPFKEPVANSFLSIILQSCPMLNSLDLRIDQRYEVHTLISRIICKLGQLELLMLNNRRLYTKVTISKGTIQSVSMKIARIRDLLPDDLEFSQKGYLEQLLVRYTPKESDERRLGDLLMKNPRIKK
;
A
#
# COMPACT_ATOMS: atom_id res chain seq x y z
N MET A 1 -28.24 -2.60 56.82
CA MET A 1 -26.90 -2.33 57.38
C MET A 1 -26.07 -3.58 57.20
N SER A 2 -25.34 -3.62 56.10
CA SER A 2 -24.44 -4.71 55.73
C SER A 2 -23.36 -4.04 54.89
N ASP A 3 -22.25 -3.69 55.55
CA ASP A 3 -21.07 -3.10 54.95
C ASP A 3 -20.38 -4.13 54.06
N THR A 4 -20.67 -4.12 52.76
CA THR A 4 -19.81 -4.72 51.74
C THR A 4 -18.65 -3.77 51.50
N ASN A 5 -17.60 -3.93 52.29
CA ASN A 5 -16.26 -3.42 51.99
C ASN A 5 -15.72 -4.21 50.78
N GLU A 6 -16.20 -3.88 49.58
CA GLU A 6 -15.48 -4.20 48.35
C GLU A 6 -14.19 -3.38 48.38
N SER A 7 -13.09 -4.07 48.66
CA SER A 7 -11.76 -3.52 48.50
C SER A 7 -11.58 -3.15 47.02
N ASP A 8 -11.76 -1.87 46.71
CA ASP A 8 -11.46 -1.25 45.42
C ASP A 8 -9.94 -1.34 45.18
N VAL A 9 -9.47 -2.54 44.78
CA VAL A 9 -8.09 -2.79 44.39
C VAL A 9 -7.87 -2.12 43.05
N SER A 10 -7.59 -0.81 43.10
CA SER A 10 -7.23 -0.03 41.93
C SER A 10 -6.04 -0.67 41.23
N GLN A 11 -6.23 -1.05 39.97
CA GLN A 11 -5.12 -1.47 39.13
C GLN A 11 -4.10 -0.32 39.02
N PRO A 12 -2.78 -0.61 39.16
CA PRO A 12 -1.74 0.38 39.00
C PRO A 12 -1.54 0.71 37.53
N PHE A 13 -1.15 1.96 37.27
CA PHE A 13 -0.83 2.43 35.93
C PHE A 13 0.55 1.99 35.48
N GLN A 14 0.69 1.62 34.21
CA GLN A 14 1.90 1.00 33.69
C GLN A 14 2.60 1.95 32.72
N LEU A 15 3.89 2.19 32.95
CA LEU A 15 4.72 3.05 32.10
C LEU A 15 5.98 2.32 31.64
N HIS A 16 6.43 2.59 30.42
CA HIS A 16 7.76 2.17 29.94
C HIS A 16 8.45 3.29 29.15
N SER A 17 9.78 3.27 29.08
CA SER A 17 10.56 4.13 28.18
C SER A 17 11.06 3.33 26.98
N SER A 18 11.17 3.93 25.79
CA SER A 18 11.76 3.28 24.62
C SER A 18 13.29 3.29 24.61
N THR A 19 13.94 4.08 25.46
CA THR A 19 15.40 4.32 25.42
C THR A 19 16.20 3.62 26.53
N LYS A 20 15.53 3.19 27.60
CA LYS A 20 16.12 2.37 28.67
C LYS A 20 15.26 1.12 28.84
N SER A 21 15.91 -0.03 29.09
CA SER A 21 15.37 -1.30 29.62
C SER A 21 13.85 -1.43 29.60
N SER A 22 13.32 -2.47 28.95
CA SER A 22 11.88 -2.81 28.84
C SER A 22 11.17 -3.15 30.17
N GLU A 23 11.63 -2.58 31.27
CA GLU A 23 11.04 -2.63 32.60
C GLU A 23 9.79 -1.74 32.65
N ILE A 24 8.67 -2.33 33.05
CA ILE A 24 7.39 -1.64 33.22
C ILE A 24 7.32 -1.12 34.65
N ILE A 25 7.17 0.20 34.81
CA ILE A 25 7.02 0.85 36.11
C ILE A 25 5.53 1.01 36.44
N HIS A 26 5.15 0.54 37.62
CA HIS A 26 3.79 0.64 38.15
C HIS A 26 3.64 1.86 39.05
N ILE A 27 2.81 2.83 38.66
CA ILE A 27 2.51 4.04 39.45
C ILE A 27 1.07 3.96 40.01
N PRO A 28 0.87 4.19 41.32
CA PRO A 28 -0.46 4.18 41.92
C PRO A 28 -1.30 5.37 41.43
N THR A 29 -2.57 5.13 41.13
CA THR A 29 -3.52 6.16 40.69
C THR A 29 -4.22 6.79 41.89
N ARG A 30 -4.76 8.00 41.72
CA ARG A 30 -5.53 8.71 42.76
C ARG A 30 -6.83 9.21 42.18
N LEU A 31 -7.89 9.23 42.99
CA LEU A 31 -9.16 9.86 42.59
C LEU A 31 -8.99 11.39 42.61
N ASP A 32 -9.23 12.03 41.47
CA ASP A 32 -9.18 13.48 41.37
C ASP A 32 -10.47 14.10 41.89
N SER A 33 -10.37 15.00 42.85
CA SER A 33 -11.55 15.63 43.45
C SER A 33 -12.28 16.61 42.52
N LYS A 34 -11.64 17.09 41.45
CA LYS A 34 -12.26 18.04 40.50
C LYS A 34 -12.93 17.31 39.34
N SER A 35 -12.24 16.33 38.73
CA SER A 35 -12.80 15.61 37.57
C SER A 35 -13.61 14.37 37.97
N GLY A 36 -13.48 13.88 39.20
CA GLY A 36 -14.09 12.62 39.65
C GLY A 36 -13.46 11.37 39.00
N GLN A 37 -12.39 11.53 38.22
CA GLN A 37 -11.72 10.43 37.52
C GLN A 37 -10.45 10.00 38.27
N ARG A 38 -10.01 8.75 38.07
CA ARG A 38 -8.68 8.33 38.53
C ARG A 38 -7.61 8.96 37.63
N VAL A 39 -6.62 9.59 38.24
CA VAL A 39 -5.56 10.34 37.56
C VAL A 39 -4.20 10.01 38.14
N ILE A 40 -3.17 10.42 37.40
CA ILE A 40 -1.76 10.35 37.83
C ILE A 40 -1.14 11.71 37.61
N ARG A 41 -0.38 12.17 38.60
CA ARG A 41 0.29 13.47 38.50
C ARG A 41 1.53 13.34 37.63
N TRP A 42 1.74 14.34 36.79
CA TRP A 42 2.95 14.43 35.96
C TRP A 42 4.24 14.35 36.79
N LYS A 43 4.22 14.96 37.99
CA LYS A 43 5.35 14.91 38.93
C LYS A 43 5.69 13.49 39.40
N ASP A 44 4.69 12.63 39.56
CA ASP A 44 4.90 11.23 39.96
C ASP A 44 5.58 10.46 38.81
N ILE A 45 5.22 10.77 37.55
CA ILE A 45 5.89 10.23 36.35
C ILE A 45 7.34 10.71 36.27
N GLN A 46 7.56 12.02 36.46
CA GLN A 46 8.89 12.62 36.43
C GLN A 46 9.82 12.12 37.55
N GLN A 47 9.28 11.61 38.66
CA GLN A 47 10.09 11.01 39.72
C GLN A 47 10.84 9.76 39.23
N TYR A 48 10.19 8.94 38.40
CA TYR A 48 10.80 7.74 37.80
C TYR A 48 11.52 8.07 36.49
N PHE A 49 10.97 9.00 35.71
CA PHE A 49 11.49 9.44 34.42
C PHE A 49 11.83 10.92 34.48
N LYS A 50 12.95 11.28 35.12
CA LYS A 50 13.39 12.68 35.35
C LYS A 50 13.39 13.57 34.11
N ARG A 51 13.43 12.96 32.92
CA ARG A 51 13.59 13.60 31.62
C ARG A 51 12.34 13.46 30.74
N ALA A 52 11.22 13.03 31.31
CA ALA A 52 9.96 12.91 30.60
C ALA A 52 9.54 14.28 30.04
N LYS A 53 9.32 14.33 28.73
CA LYS A 53 8.79 15.49 28.00
C LYS A 53 7.36 15.27 27.49
N GLY A 54 6.95 14.02 27.30
CA GLY A 54 5.62 13.69 26.82
C GLY A 54 5.28 12.22 27.04
N LEU A 55 4.08 11.84 26.63
CA LEU A 55 3.51 10.51 26.80
C LEU A 55 2.79 10.06 25.53
N MET A 56 2.91 8.79 25.17
CA MET A 56 2.26 8.19 24.01
C MET A 56 1.52 6.91 24.39
N ASN A 57 0.31 6.75 23.86
CA ASN A 57 -0.44 5.50 23.89
C ASN A 57 -0.49 4.95 22.46
N GLY A 58 0.48 4.10 22.11
CA GLY A 58 0.65 3.64 20.74
C GLY A 58 1.06 4.78 19.79
N ARG A 59 0.11 5.30 18.99
CA ARG A 59 0.36 6.43 18.07
C ARG A 59 -0.21 7.75 18.58
N ASP A 60 -1.04 7.70 19.60
CA ASP A 60 -1.77 8.86 20.10
C ASP A 60 -0.98 9.54 21.22
N VAL A 61 -0.87 10.87 21.16
CA VAL A 61 -0.26 11.66 22.23
C VAL A 61 -1.24 11.72 23.40
N VAL A 62 -0.79 11.35 24.60
CA VAL A 62 -1.60 11.44 25.81
C VAL A 62 -1.55 12.88 26.31
N LEU A 63 -2.67 13.60 26.16
CA LEU A 63 -2.82 14.99 26.60
C LEU A 63 -3.03 15.08 28.12
N PHE A 64 -2.68 16.24 28.69
CA PHE A 64 -3.04 16.57 30.07
C PHE A 64 -4.55 16.82 30.16
N LEU A 65 -5.10 16.57 31.34
CA LEU A 65 -6.50 16.90 31.62
C LEU A 65 -6.67 18.41 31.68
N THR A 66 -7.62 18.94 30.92
CA THR A 66 -8.01 20.35 30.94
C THR A 66 -9.27 20.56 31.76
N ASP A 67 -9.51 21.78 32.23
CA ASP A 67 -10.78 22.17 32.82
C ASP A 67 -11.84 22.55 31.77
N GLY A 68 -12.99 23.06 32.21
CA GLY A 68 -14.07 23.50 31.34
C GLY A 68 -13.73 24.68 30.43
N ASN A 69 -12.61 25.37 30.68
CA ASN A 69 -12.11 26.48 29.85
C ASN A 69 -11.00 26.02 28.90
N LEU A 70 -10.72 24.71 28.80
CA LEU A 70 -9.63 24.13 28.02
C LEU A 70 -8.22 24.49 28.53
N GLU A 71 -8.11 24.97 29.76
CA GLU A 71 -6.83 25.23 30.42
C GLU A 71 -6.32 23.96 31.11
N ASP A 72 -5.03 23.68 31.01
CA ASP A 72 -4.42 22.52 31.65
C ASP A 72 -4.62 22.58 33.17
N LEU A 73 -5.12 21.49 33.75
CA LEU A 73 -5.32 21.39 35.19
C LEU A 73 -3.98 21.45 35.93
N ILE A 74 -3.83 22.38 36.87
CA ILE A 74 -2.66 22.47 37.76
C ILE A 74 -2.99 21.83 39.13
N PRO A 75 -2.17 20.89 39.65
CA PRO A 75 -0.96 20.32 39.04
C PRO A 75 -1.27 19.40 37.85
N LEU A 76 -0.39 19.41 36.85
CA LEU A 76 -0.52 18.60 35.62
C LEU A 76 -0.76 17.13 35.96
N ARG A 77 -1.77 16.56 35.31
CA ARG A 77 -2.25 15.20 35.54
C ARG A 77 -2.86 14.63 34.27
N ILE A 78 -2.75 13.32 34.12
CA ILE A 78 -3.31 12.55 33.00
C ILE A 78 -4.41 11.62 33.51
N ALA A 79 -5.36 11.29 32.65
CA ALA A 79 -6.36 10.26 32.93
C ALA A 79 -5.70 8.88 33.10
N HIS A 80 -6.27 8.04 33.98
CA HIS A 80 -5.89 6.66 34.11
C HIS A 80 -6.41 5.82 32.94
N TYR A 81 -5.55 4.97 32.35
CA TYR A 81 -5.90 4.03 31.27
C TYR A 81 -5.73 2.59 31.79
N PRO A 82 -6.79 1.96 32.32
CA PRO A 82 -6.70 0.61 32.91
C PRO A 82 -6.18 -0.42 31.90
N GLY A 83 -5.17 -1.20 32.29
CA GLY A 83 -4.61 -2.28 31.46
C GLY A 83 -3.76 -1.83 30.27
N VAL A 84 -3.47 -0.53 30.13
CA VAL A 84 -2.66 0.03 29.05
C VAL A 84 -1.27 0.42 29.57
N VAL A 85 -0.22 0.06 28.82
CA VAL A 85 1.14 0.53 29.07
C VAL A 85 1.38 1.79 28.23
N ILE A 86 1.65 2.91 28.88
CA ILE A 86 1.93 4.18 28.21
C ILE A 86 3.45 4.37 28.05
N GLU A 87 3.87 4.78 26.85
CA GLU A 87 5.26 5.07 26.53
C GLU A 87 5.62 6.49 26.99
N VAL A 88 6.74 6.62 27.71
CA VAL A 88 7.28 7.90 28.17
C VAL A 88 8.34 8.41 27.19
N VAL A 89 8.07 9.56 26.58
CA VAL A 89 9.00 10.22 25.66
C VAL A 89 10.02 11.01 26.49
N LEU A 90 11.28 10.61 26.44
CA LEU A 90 12.38 11.32 27.11
C LEU A 90 12.97 12.40 26.19
N GLY A 91 13.38 13.53 26.76
CA GLY A 91 14.18 14.51 26.02
C GLY A 91 15.58 14.00 25.69
N ASP A 92 16.24 14.57 24.68
CA ASP A 92 17.66 14.32 24.42
C ASP A 92 18.53 14.92 25.51
N ASP A 93 19.51 14.15 25.99
CA ASP A 93 20.54 14.64 26.92
C ASP A 93 21.32 15.66 26.12
N GLY A 94 21.04 16.94 26.36
CA GLY A 94 21.93 18.01 25.95
C GLY A 94 23.28 17.68 26.57
N THR A 95 24.15 17.10 25.75
CA THR A 95 25.56 17.01 26.03
C THR A 95 26.05 18.42 25.78
N ASP A 96 26.00 19.24 26.84
CA ASP A 96 26.85 20.43 26.94
C ASP A 96 28.28 19.90 26.94
N ASP A 97 28.84 19.83 25.74
CA ASP A 97 30.23 19.49 25.45
C ASP A 97 31.07 20.75 25.70
N ASP A 98 31.10 21.21 26.96
CA ASP A 98 32.05 22.23 27.42
C ASP A 98 33.19 21.54 28.17
N CYS A 99 34.20 21.16 27.40
CA CYS A 99 35.53 20.86 27.88
C CYS A 99 36.36 22.15 27.89
N ASP A 100 36.46 22.86 29.02
CA ASP A 100 37.67 23.63 29.32
C ASP A 100 37.94 23.72 30.83
N GLY A 101 39.21 23.56 31.18
CA GLY A 101 39.67 23.27 32.53
C GLY A 101 39.83 24.49 33.44
N GLY A 102 39.97 24.23 34.74
CA GLY A 102 40.44 25.26 35.68
C GLY A 102 40.14 24.96 37.13
N GLN A 103 41.20 24.81 37.91
CA GLN A 103 41.24 24.55 39.35
C GLN A 103 40.58 25.69 40.17
N GLY A 104 40.09 25.37 41.37
CA GLY A 104 39.95 26.38 42.43
C GLY A 104 38.87 26.07 43.47
N ALA A 105 39.25 26.09 44.74
CA ALA A 105 38.46 25.66 45.88
C ALA A 105 37.41 26.69 46.38
N SER A 106 36.49 26.17 47.21
CA SER A 106 35.84 26.81 48.37
C SER A 106 34.40 27.36 48.24
N THR A 107 33.46 26.63 48.88
CA THR A 107 32.64 27.07 50.04
C THR A 107 31.63 28.23 49.90
N ILE A 108 30.34 27.84 49.89
CA ILE A 108 29.18 28.37 50.67
C ILE A 108 28.30 29.55 50.16
N HIS A 109 26.98 29.23 50.14
CA HIS A 109 25.73 29.98 50.36
C HIS A 109 25.26 31.17 49.48
N SER A 110 24.04 30.98 48.97
CA SER A 110 22.86 31.88 49.05
C SER A 110 22.36 32.61 47.79
N THR A 111 21.16 32.17 47.36
CA THR A 111 19.92 32.95 47.09
C THR A 111 19.96 34.20 46.18
N LEU A 112 19.19 34.17 45.07
CA LEU A 112 18.00 35.01 44.78
C LEU A 112 17.71 35.14 43.27
N SER A 113 16.50 34.71 42.89
CA SER A 113 15.54 35.29 41.93
C SER A 113 15.88 35.55 40.44
N PRO A 114 14.86 35.51 39.54
CA PRO A 114 15.03 35.39 38.10
C PRO A 114 14.88 36.73 37.35
N PRO A 115 15.37 36.84 36.10
CA PRO A 115 14.84 37.81 35.15
C PRO A 115 13.89 37.15 34.14
N SER A 116 12.84 37.90 33.90
CA SER A 116 11.68 37.62 33.06
C SER A 116 11.97 37.64 31.56
N SER A 117 11.14 36.89 30.84
CA SER A 117 10.49 37.21 29.56
C SER A 117 11.32 37.79 28.40
N MET A 118 11.43 37.00 27.33
CA MET A 118 11.23 37.47 25.96
C MET A 118 10.79 36.29 25.08
N TYR A 119 9.57 36.35 24.56
CA TYR A 119 9.21 36.20 23.14
C TYR A 119 7.69 35.94 23.03
N SER A 120 7.01 36.96 22.52
CA SER A 120 5.65 36.91 21.98
C SER A 120 5.69 36.57 20.48
N ASP A 121 4.50 36.22 19.98
CA ASP A 121 4.05 36.33 18.60
C ASP A 121 4.24 35.12 17.66
N ILE A 122 3.24 34.22 17.69
CA ILE A 122 2.68 33.63 16.46
C ILE A 122 1.15 33.77 16.54
N THR A 123 0.61 34.46 15.54
CA THR A 123 -0.81 34.80 15.36
C THR A 123 -1.65 33.60 14.95
N SER A 124 -2.79 33.46 15.64
CA SER A 124 -3.85 32.49 15.40
C SER A 124 -4.59 32.73 14.08
N ALA A 125 -4.75 31.69 13.27
CA ALA A 125 -5.76 31.62 12.22
C ALA A 125 -7.04 31.00 12.80
N VAL A 126 -8.12 31.79 12.79
CA VAL A 126 -9.46 31.44 13.25
C VAL A 126 -10.14 30.54 12.22
N THR A 127 -10.51 29.32 12.61
CA THR A 127 -11.49 28.49 11.89
C THR A 127 -12.88 28.69 12.52
N PRO A 128 -13.93 29.04 11.77
CA PRO A 128 -15.28 29.09 12.30
C PRO A 128 -15.87 27.68 12.43
N ALA A 129 -16.38 27.36 13.62
CA ALA A 129 -17.15 26.16 13.89
C ALA A 129 -18.53 26.25 13.21
N ILE A 130 -18.83 25.31 12.31
CA ILE A 130 -20.19 25.10 11.79
C ILE A 130 -20.91 24.15 12.75
N ILE A 131 -21.92 24.66 13.44
CA ILE A 131 -22.86 23.88 14.25
C ILE A 131 -23.98 23.40 13.32
N ILE A 132 -24.06 22.09 13.08
CA ILE A 132 -25.20 21.48 12.37
C ILE A 132 -26.20 20.99 13.40
N ARG A 133 -27.37 21.65 13.47
CA ARG A 133 -28.57 21.12 14.12
C ARG A 133 -29.29 20.21 13.13
N VAL A 134 -29.42 18.93 13.48
CA VAL A 134 -30.25 17.98 12.75
C VAL A 134 -31.71 18.24 13.12
N SER A 135 -32.47 18.82 12.20
CA SER A 135 -33.93 18.82 12.24
C SER A 135 -34.42 17.60 11.47
N LYS A 136 -35.19 16.74 12.15
CA LYS A 136 -36.02 15.72 11.52
C LYS A 136 -37.22 16.45 10.93
N ASP A 137 -37.40 16.38 9.62
CA ASP A 137 -38.73 16.35 9.03
C ASP A 137 -38.71 15.56 7.71
N THR A 138 -39.66 14.64 7.66
CA THR A 138 -40.06 13.75 6.58
C THR A 138 -40.73 14.53 5.45
N ASN A 139 -40.42 14.21 4.19
CA ASN A 139 -41.39 13.67 3.20
C ASN A 139 -40.89 13.79 1.76
N ASN A 140 -41.08 12.69 1.03
CA ASN A 140 -41.46 12.55 -0.37
C ASN A 140 -41.00 13.62 -1.36
N LEU A 141 -40.19 13.22 -2.34
CA LEU A 141 -40.36 13.69 -3.71
C LEU A 141 -39.94 12.62 -4.73
N THR A 142 -40.96 12.24 -5.48
CA THR A 142 -41.02 11.42 -6.69
C THR A 142 -40.06 11.86 -7.78
N TYR A 143 -39.41 10.88 -8.40
CA TYR A 143 -38.70 11.02 -9.67
C TYR A 143 -39.68 11.38 -10.79
N HIS A 144 -39.48 12.53 -11.43
CA HIS A 144 -39.97 12.77 -12.78
C HIS A 144 -38.78 13.03 -13.69
N ASP A 145 -38.62 12.10 -14.62
CA ASP A 145 -37.70 12.11 -15.75
C ASP A 145 -38.18 13.14 -16.78
N SER A 146 -37.30 14.01 -17.26
CA SER A 146 -37.53 14.84 -18.45
C SER A 146 -36.21 15.34 -19.03
N ASN A 147 -35.83 14.71 -20.14
CA ASN A 147 -35.21 15.28 -21.34
C ASN A 147 -34.95 16.79 -21.33
N ASN A 148 -33.73 17.20 -21.73
CA ASN A 148 -33.59 18.28 -22.70
C ASN A 148 -32.28 18.23 -23.49
N ASN A 149 -32.46 18.34 -24.80
CA ASN A 149 -31.47 18.66 -25.83
C ASN A 149 -30.71 19.94 -25.46
N ILE A 150 -29.41 19.95 -25.73
CA ILE A 150 -28.63 21.19 -25.84
C ILE A 150 -28.28 21.33 -27.31
N GLU A 151 -29.08 22.16 -27.99
CA GLU A 151 -28.72 22.80 -29.24
C GLU A 151 -27.77 23.98 -28.97
N ASP A 152 -26.93 24.14 -29.97
CA ASP A 152 -25.98 25.20 -30.26
C ASP A 152 -26.64 26.59 -30.22
N SER A 153 -26.02 27.56 -29.55
CA SER A 153 -26.43 28.96 -29.60
C SER A 153 -25.26 29.88 -29.23
N SER A 154 -24.52 30.27 -30.26
CA SER A 154 -23.69 31.46 -30.31
C SER A 154 -24.50 32.73 -30.05
N VAL A 155 -24.06 33.57 -29.11
CA VAL A 155 -24.55 34.94 -28.94
C VAL A 155 -23.44 35.92 -29.33
N GLU A 156 -23.68 36.61 -30.45
CA GLU A 156 -22.97 37.79 -30.92
C GLU A 156 -23.14 38.97 -29.95
N THR A 157 -22.10 39.77 -29.81
CA THR A 157 -22.22 41.15 -29.31
C THR A 157 -21.56 42.12 -30.29
N HIS A 158 -22.41 42.86 -30.98
CA HIS A 158 -22.10 44.03 -31.81
C HIS A 158 -21.59 45.20 -30.96
N ILE A 159 -20.47 45.82 -31.34
CA ILE A 159 -20.27 47.27 -31.17
C ILE A 159 -19.69 47.86 -32.47
N THR A 160 -20.35 48.93 -32.88
CA THR A 160 -20.39 49.63 -34.16
C THR A 160 -19.14 50.44 -34.52
N SER A 161 -18.67 50.27 -35.76
CA SER A 161 -17.77 51.17 -36.48
C SER A 161 -18.60 52.19 -37.26
N THR A 162 -18.31 53.48 -37.11
CA THR A 162 -18.81 54.55 -37.99
C THR A 162 -17.61 55.24 -38.63
N GLN A 163 -17.56 55.16 -39.95
CA GLN A 163 -16.70 55.95 -40.82
C GLN A 163 -17.44 57.24 -41.17
N ASP A 164 -16.76 58.39 -41.12
CA ASP A 164 -17.17 59.58 -41.85
C ASP A 164 -15.97 60.20 -42.56
N THR A 165 -16.07 60.23 -43.89
CA THR A 165 -15.23 60.94 -44.85
C THR A 165 -15.78 62.34 -45.08
N VAL A 166 -14.93 63.38 -45.02
CA VAL A 166 -15.21 64.68 -45.65
C VAL A 166 -13.98 65.18 -46.41
N THR A 167 -14.20 65.44 -47.70
CA THR A 167 -13.30 66.03 -48.70
C THR A 167 -13.42 67.56 -48.71
N LEU A 168 -12.33 68.29 -48.98
CA LEU A 168 -12.37 69.61 -49.65
C LEU A 168 -11.01 69.95 -50.31
N CYS A 169 -11.07 70.22 -51.63
CA CYS A 169 -10.01 70.74 -52.50
C CYS A 169 -9.96 72.28 -52.52
N LEU A 170 -8.86 72.86 -53.03
CA LEU A 170 -8.78 73.91 -54.10
C LEU A 170 -7.36 74.58 -54.12
N THR A 171 -6.52 74.32 -55.14
CA THR A 171 -6.07 75.22 -56.27
C THR A 171 -5.07 76.32 -55.89
N SER A 172 -3.77 76.23 -56.26
CA SER A 172 -3.09 76.50 -57.56
C SER A 172 -2.90 77.99 -57.90
N THR A 173 -1.65 78.41 -58.20
CA THR A 173 -1.19 79.11 -59.43
C THR A 173 0.21 79.72 -59.23
N ASP A 174 1.21 79.10 -59.87
CA ASP A 174 2.12 79.62 -60.91
C ASP A 174 2.63 81.09 -60.94
N ASP A 175 3.94 81.15 -61.26
CA ASP A 175 4.63 81.95 -62.30
C ASP A 175 5.23 83.36 -62.06
N ASP A 176 6.44 83.44 -62.65
CA ASP A 176 7.25 84.55 -63.19
C ASP A 176 7.91 85.57 -62.24
N ALA A 177 9.24 85.66 -62.11
CA ALA A 177 10.33 85.95 -63.06
C ALA A 177 10.63 87.46 -63.25
N GLU A 178 11.93 87.79 -63.11
CA GLU A 178 12.64 88.98 -63.62
C GLU A 178 12.25 90.36 -63.04
N ASP A 179 13.07 91.40 -62.96
CA ASP A 179 14.51 91.71 -63.10
C ASP A 179 14.62 93.19 -62.64
N SER A 180 15.83 93.74 -62.57
CA SER A 180 16.18 95.19 -62.51
C SER A 180 16.71 95.76 -61.18
N SER A 181 18.02 95.57 -61.00
CA SER A 181 19.05 96.64 -61.12
C SER A 181 18.84 98.02 -60.46
N SER A 182 19.83 98.35 -59.63
CA SER A 182 20.46 99.67 -59.39
C SER A 182 19.81 100.68 -58.45
N CYS A 183 20.46 100.94 -57.31
CA CYS A 183 21.01 102.27 -57.01
C CYS A 183 21.96 102.20 -55.80
N LEU A 184 23.11 102.83 -55.97
CA LEU A 184 24.25 102.86 -55.06
C LEU A 184 24.00 103.70 -53.78
N THR A 185 24.71 103.28 -52.73
CA THR A 185 25.30 104.11 -51.65
C THR A 185 24.39 104.93 -50.73
N SER A 186 24.05 104.35 -49.56
CA SER A 186 24.07 105.07 -48.28
C SER A 186 24.19 104.10 -47.08
N THR A 187 25.41 103.56 -46.93
CA THR A 187 26.18 103.63 -45.68
C THR A 187 25.54 103.10 -44.39
N GLN A 188 25.61 101.76 -44.23
CA GLN A 188 26.32 101.04 -43.15
C GLN A 188 25.90 101.19 -41.67
N GLY A 189 25.21 102.25 -41.24
CA GLY A 189 24.75 102.43 -39.86
C GLY A 189 23.44 101.70 -39.54
N ASN A 190 22.43 101.85 -40.40
CA ASN A 190 21.09 101.28 -40.16
C ASN A 190 21.04 99.76 -40.37
N ARG A 191 21.98 99.19 -41.12
CA ARG A 191 22.08 97.73 -41.31
C ARG A 191 22.56 97.03 -40.03
N LEU A 192 23.38 97.67 -39.20
CA LEU A 192 23.79 97.10 -37.91
C LEU A 192 22.65 97.13 -36.89
N VAL A 193 21.84 98.18 -36.86
CA VAL A 193 20.70 98.31 -35.94
C VAL A 193 19.53 97.42 -36.35
N TYR A 194 19.21 97.34 -37.64
CA TYR A 194 18.17 96.43 -38.12
C TYR A 194 18.59 94.97 -37.94
N ASN A 195 19.86 94.63 -38.25
CA ASN A 195 20.37 93.29 -37.99
C ASN A 195 20.44 92.96 -36.49
N SER A 196 20.67 93.94 -35.60
CA SER A 196 20.64 93.68 -34.16
C SER A 196 19.21 93.48 -33.64
N TYR A 197 18.22 94.23 -34.16
CA TYR A 197 16.81 94.08 -33.82
C TYR A 197 16.22 92.76 -34.32
N VAL A 198 16.46 92.40 -35.58
CA VAL A 198 16.03 91.09 -36.13
C VAL A 198 16.70 89.94 -35.37
N ARG A 199 17.99 90.07 -35.04
CA ARG A 199 18.69 89.07 -34.22
C ARG A 199 18.12 88.99 -32.80
N ALA A 200 17.71 90.11 -32.20
CA ALA A 200 17.07 90.11 -30.89
C ALA A 200 15.69 89.42 -30.91
N ILE A 201 14.86 89.68 -31.93
CA ILE A 201 13.57 88.99 -32.09
C ILE A 201 13.77 87.50 -32.34
N MET A 202 14.69 87.12 -33.22
CA MET A 202 15.00 85.72 -33.49
C MET A 202 15.52 85.03 -32.22
N SER A 203 16.43 85.66 -31.48
CA SER A 203 16.92 85.10 -30.22
C SER A 203 15.84 84.98 -29.14
N SER A 204 14.87 85.90 -29.11
CA SER A 204 13.74 85.86 -28.17
C SER A 204 12.72 84.79 -28.56
N GLN A 205 12.44 84.62 -29.86
CA GLN A 205 11.59 83.56 -30.37
C GLN A 205 12.26 82.20 -30.18
N GLU A 206 13.55 82.07 -30.46
CA GLU A 206 14.36 80.88 -30.18
C GLU A 206 14.34 80.52 -28.69
N LEU A 207 14.44 81.51 -27.79
CA LEU A 207 14.35 81.31 -26.35
C LEU A 207 12.94 80.86 -25.92
N GLN A 208 11.88 81.42 -26.50
CA GLN A 208 10.51 80.99 -26.21
C GLN A 208 10.20 79.60 -26.79
N THR A 209 10.60 79.32 -28.03
CA THR A 209 10.44 78.00 -28.64
C THR A 209 11.23 76.96 -27.90
N SER A 210 12.46 77.25 -27.45
CA SER A 210 13.25 76.31 -26.64
C SER A 210 12.63 76.09 -25.26
N THR A 211 12.05 77.12 -24.64
CA THR A 211 11.33 76.96 -23.37
C THR A 211 10.08 76.10 -23.53
N ILE A 212 9.31 76.29 -24.60
CA ILE A 212 8.11 75.48 -24.90
C ILE A 212 8.51 74.06 -25.29
N GLN A 213 9.57 73.89 -26.10
CA GLN A 213 10.12 72.59 -26.49
C GLN A 213 10.54 71.80 -25.24
N ASN A 214 11.35 72.40 -24.36
CA ASN A 214 11.81 71.78 -23.12
C ASN A 214 10.63 71.44 -22.19
N SER A 215 9.60 72.30 -22.14
CA SER A 215 8.39 72.03 -21.36
C SER A 215 7.58 70.87 -21.95
N MET A 216 7.43 70.81 -23.28
CA MET A 216 6.72 69.73 -23.97
C MET A 216 7.47 68.41 -23.82
N ASP A 217 8.79 68.41 -23.97
CA ASP A 217 9.64 67.24 -23.76
C ASP A 217 9.49 66.71 -22.33
N GLY A 218 9.50 67.60 -21.32
CA GLY A 218 9.25 67.22 -19.93
C GLY A 218 7.85 66.64 -19.68
N HIS A 219 6.82 67.11 -20.39
CA HIS A 219 5.47 66.53 -20.32
C HIS A 219 5.37 65.18 -21.05
N PHE A 220 6.04 65.03 -22.20
CA PHE A 220 6.11 63.76 -22.92
C PHE A 220 6.83 62.69 -22.11
N ASP A 221 7.94 63.03 -21.45
CA ASP A 221 8.67 62.11 -20.57
C ASP A 221 7.79 61.64 -19.40
N LYS A 222 7.04 62.58 -18.79
CA LYS A 222 6.10 62.25 -17.71
C LYS A 222 4.95 61.36 -18.21
N LEU A 223 4.41 61.62 -19.40
CA LEU A 223 3.35 60.81 -19.99
C LEU A 223 3.86 59.41 -20.35
N GLN A 224 5.04 59.29 -20.96
CA GLN A 224 5.67 58.00 -21.26
C GLN A 224 5.91 57.20 -19.97
N LEU A 225 6.33 57.86 -18.89
CA LEU A 225 6.51 57.23 -17.59
C LEU A 225 5.18 56.70 -17.02
N GLU A 226 4.11 57.50 -17.07
CA GLU A 226 2.78 57.07 -16.62
C GLU A 226 2.20 55.95 -17.51
N MET A 227 2.43 55.98 -18.82
CA MET A 227 2.05 54.89 -19.73
C MET A 227 2.75 53.58 -19.36
N LYS A 228 4.07 53.62 -19.07
CA LYS A 228 4.81 52.44 -18.59
C LYS A 228 4.29 51.92 -17.25
N LYS A 229 3.96 52.82 -16.31
CA LYS A 229 3.33 52.43 -15.03
C LYS A 229 1.98 51.75 -15.26
N ASN A 230 1.12 52.32 -16.09
CA ASN A 230 -0.18 51.74 -16.40
C ASN A 230 -0.07 50.37 -17.09
N GLN A 231 0.89 50.22 -18.01
CA GLN A 231 1.18 48.92 -18.62
C GLN A 231 1.61 47.88 -17.58
N SER A 232 2.52 48.24 -16.66
CA SER A 232 2.94 47.33 -15.58
C SER A 232 1.80 46.97 -14.63
N LEU A 233 0.84 47.87 -14.42
CA LEU A 233 -0.34 47.63 -13.61
C LEU A 233 -1.31 46.66 -14.31
N GLN A 234 -1.52 46.82 -15.62
CA GLN A 234 -2.33 45.89 -16.42
C GLN A 234 -1.74 44.48 -16.42
N GLU A 235 -0.42 44.35 -16.59
CA GLU A 235 0.26 43.05 -16.51
C GLU A 235 0.08 42.40 -15.12
N ARG A 236 0.18 43.19 -14.05
CA ARG A 236 -0.04 42.70 -12.68
C ARG A 236 -1.47 42.24 -12.44
N LEU A 237 -2.46 42.95 -12.99
CA LEU A 237 -3.86 42.54 -12.90
C LEU A 237 -4.13 41.23 -13.64
N LEU A 238 -3.54 41.05 -14.82
CA LEU A 238 -3.69 39.83 -15.61
C LEU A 238 -3.01 38.62 -14.93
N GLN A 239 -1.82 38.81 -14.36
CA GLN A 239 -1.17 37.79 -13.53
C GLN A 239 -2.00 37.44 -12.29
N MET A 240 -2.61 38.43 -11.65
CA MET A 240 -3.49 38.20 -10.50
C MET A 240 -4.74 37.43 -10.91
N GLN A 241 -5.36 37.76 -12.05
CA GLN A 241 -6.52 37.06 -12.59
C GLN A 241 -6.20 35.57 -12.85
N HIS A 242 -5.09 35.27 -13.52
CA HIS A 242 -4.66 33.88 -13.73
C HIS A 242 -4.40 33.14 -12.43
N LYS A 243 -3.85 33.81 -11.40
CA LYS A 243 -3.65 33.21 -10.09
C LYS A 243 -4.98 32.90 -9.38
N VAL A 244 -5.96 33.79 -9.50
CA VAL A 244 -7.32 33.57 -8.95
C VAL A 244 -7.99 32.39 -9.66
N GLU A 245 -7.92 32.32 -10.99
CA GLU A 245 -8.46 31.21 -11.77
C GLU A 245 -7.79 29.87 -11.41
N ALA A 246 -6.47 29.84 -11.29
CA ALA A 246 -5.72 28.65 -10.87
C ALA A 246 -6.12 28.19 -9.45
N ASN A 247 -6.19 29.12 -8.50
CA ASN A 247 -6.63 28.83 -7.13
C ASN A 247 -8.10 28.35 -7.09
N GLN A 248 -8.97 28.90 -7.94
CA GLN A 248 -10.37 28.47 -8.04
C GLN A 248 -10.47 27.05 -8.59
N GLN A 249 -9.67 26.70 -9.60
CA GLN A 249 -9.60 25.34 -10.13
C GLN A 249 -9.07 24.34 -9.08
N GLU A 250 -8.03 24.71 -8.34
CA GLU A 250 -7.49 23.89 -7.25
C GLU A 250 -8.54 23.66 -6.14
N MET A 251 -9.27 24.71 -5.76
CA MET A 251 -10.35 24.62 -4.77
C MET A 251 -11.48 23.69 -5.24
N LEU A 252 -11.90 23.78 -6.51
CA LEU A 252 -12.89 22.88 -7.08
C LEU A 252 -12.41 21.42 -7.09
N GLN A 253 -11.13 21.18 -7.37
CA GLN A 253 -10.54 19.84 -7.33
C GLN A 253 -10.53 19.27 -5.91
N LEU A 254 -10.15 20.09 -4.92
CA LEU A 254 -10.19 19.72 -3.50
C LEU A 254 -11.62 19.43 -3.05
N GLN A 255 -12.61 20.21 -3.47
CA GLN A 255 -14.02 19.98 -3.15
C GLN A 255 -14.53 18.66 -3.77
N LYS A 256 -14.20 18.38 -5.03
CA LYS A 256 -14.53 17.10 -5.69
C LYS A 256 -13.89 15.92 -4.95
N GLN A 257 -12.63 16.04 -4.54
CA GLN A 257 -11.94 15.02 -3.77
C GLN A 257 -12.59 14.81 -2.40
N ALA A 258 -13.00 15.89 -1.72
CA ALA A 258 -13.68 15.82 -0.43
C ALA A 258 -15.05 15.14 -0.52
N LEU A 259 -15.87 15.48 -1.53
CA LEU A 259 -17.16 14.84 -1.79
C LEU A 259 -16.99 13.34 -2.10
N GLY A 260 -15.99 12.98 -2.91
CA GLY A 260 -15.66 11.58 -3.18
C GLY A 260 -15.28 10.80 -1.92
N ARG A 261 -14.48 11.40 -1.03
CA ARG A 261 -14.13 10.80 0.28
C ARG A 261 -15.36 10.64 1.19
N LEU A 262 -16.26 11.62 1.22
CA LEU A 262 -17.49 11.55 2.01
C LEU A 262 -18.42 10.43 1.54
N ALA A 263 -18.60 10.26 0.23
CA ALA A 263 -19.41 9.16 -0.32
C ALA A 263 -18.83 7.78 0.07
N VAL A 264 -17.51 7.62 0.03
CA VAL A 264 -16.84 6.38 0.47
C VAL A 264 -17.05 6.15 1.97
N ILE A 265 -16.96 7.19 2.81
CA ILE A 265 -17.20 7.08 4.25
C ILE A 265 -18.66 6.70 4.52
N GLN A 266 -19.62 7.37 3.87
CA GLN A 266 -21.05 7.09 4.03
C GLN A 266 -21.38 5.63 3.66
N ASN A 267 -20.86 5.15 2.53
CA ASN A 267 -21.04 3.75 2.12
C ASN A 267 -20.45 2.76 3.13
N ARG A 268 -19.29 3.08 3.71
CA ARG A 268 -18.69 2.25 4.77
C ARG A 268 -19.50 2.25 6.06
N VAL A 269 -20.03 3.40 6.47
CA VAL A 269 -20.89 3.49 7.66
C VAL A 269 -22.17 2.68 7.46
N GLN A 270 -22.81 2.79 6.28
CA GLN A 270 -23.99 2.00 5.96
C GLN A 270 -23.68 0.50 5.98
N ALA A 271 -22.57 0.07 5.37
CA ALA A 271 -22.14 -1.32 5.39
C ALA A 271 -21.87 -1.83 6.82
N LEU A 272 -21.26 -1.03 7.70
CA LEU A 272 -21.04 -1.39 9.10
C LEU A 272 -22.35 -1.56 9.88
N LEU A 273 -23.34 -0.68 9.65
CA LEU A 273 -24.66 -0.78 10.28
C LEU A 273 -25.40 -2.04 9.82
N VAL A 274 -25.42 -2.31 8.51
CA VAL A 274 -26.00 -3.54 7.94
C VAL A 274 -25.31 -4.77 8.50
N GLN A 275 -23.97 -4.78 8.52
CA GLN A 275 -23.19 -5.89 9.04
C GLN A 275 -23.52 -6.19 10.51
N THR A 276 -23.62 -5.16 11.36
CA THR A 276 -23.90 -5.35 12.80
C THR A 276 -25.28 -5.96 13.00
N TYR A 277 -26.28 -5.53 12.22
CA TYR A 277 -27.62 -6.10 12.27
C TYR A 277 -27.65 -7.54 11.75
N GLU A 278 -27.13 -7.79 10.55
CA GLU A 278 -27.17 -9.11 9.91
C GLU A 278 -26.36 -10.17 10.66
N LEU A 279 -25.24 -9.80 11.30
CA LEU A 279 -24.44 -10.73 12.09
C LEU A 279 -25.21 -11.29 13.31
N HIS A 280 -26.10 -10.50 13.87
CA HIS A 280 -26.96 -10.91 14.99
C HIS A 280 -28.22 -11.64 14.51
N GLU A 281 -28.80 -11.21 13.39
CA GLU A 281 -30.03 -11.81 12.86
C GLU A 281 -29.80 -13.19 12.21
N TYR A 282 -28.64 -13.42 11.59
CA TYR A 282 -28.37 -14.63 10.78
C TYR A 282 -27.22 -15.49 11.33
N PRO A 283 -27.40 -16.15 12.50
CA PRO A 283 -26.39 -17.02 13.09
C PRO A 283 -26.25 -18.38 12.39
N ILE A 284 -27.17 -18.73 11.48
CA ILE A 284 -27.24 -19.99 10.71
C ILE A 284 -27.36 -19.67 9.20
N PRO A 285 -26.92 -20.54 8.26
CA PRO A 285 -27.13 -20.34 6.83
C PRO A 285 -28.62 -20.26 6.47
N ARG A 286 -28.97 -19.35 5.56
CA ARG A 286 -30.37 -19.09 5.19
C ARG A 286 -30.87 -20.09 4.15
N LEU A 287 -29.99 -20.47 3.23
CA LEU A 287 -30.31 -21.38 2.15
C LEU A 287 -30.08 -22.83 2.60
N PHE A 288 -31.15 -23.61 2.62
CA PHE A 288 -31.12 -25.03 2.92
C PHE A 288 -32.19 -25.78 2.16
N VAL A 289 -31.93 -27.06 1.95
CA VAL A 289 -32.80 -28.00 1.26
C VAL A 289 -32.91 -29.26 2.10
N ILE A 290 -33.91 -30.07 1.82
CA ILE A 290 -34.02 -31.41 2.40
C ILE A 290 -33.91 -32.44 1.29
N LEU A 291 -33.28 -33.57 1.57
CA LEU A 291 -33.21 -34.67 0.62
C LEU A 291 -33.47 -35.99 1.34
N PRO A 292 -34.00 -37.00 0.64
CA PRO A 292 -34.18 -38.32 1.21
C PRO A 292 -32.84 -38.91 1.67
N LYS A 293 -32.83 -39.60 2.81
CA LYS A 293 -31.68 -40.37 3.29
C LYS A 293 -31.43 -41.53 2.33
N PRO A 294 -30.16 -41.87 2.06
CA PRO A 294 -29.86 -43.04 1.26
C PRO A 294 -30.42 -44.27 1.97
N LYS A 295 -31.25 -45.04 1.26
CA LYS A 295 -31.71 -46.32 1.78
C LYS A 295 -30.48 -47.24 1.89
N PRO A 296 -30.19 -47.83 3.06
CA PRO A 296 -29.10 -48.78 3.16
C PRO A 296 -29.37 -49.94 2.19
N GLU A 297 -28.43 -50.20 1.28
CA GLU A 297 -28.52 -51.30 0.31
C GLU A 297 -28.82 -52.61 1.04
N GLY A 298 -29.97 -53.23 0.75
CA GLY A 298 -30.34 -54.55 1.26
C GLY A 298 -31.47 -54.61 2.31
N LEU A 299 -31.95 -53.48 2.84
CA LEU A 299 -33.11 -53.45 3.76
C LEU A 299 -34.42 -53.20 3.00
N ARG A 300 -34.90 -54.24 2.33
CA ARG A 300 -36.24 -54.29 1.71
C ARG A 300 -37.34 -54.33 2.79
N GLU A 301 -38.19 -53.30 2.81
CA GLU A 301 -39.64 -53.38 3.11
C GLU A 301 -40.11 -53.86 4.50
N LYS A 302 -39.36 -53.69 5.58
CA LYS A 302 -39.97 -53.78 6.93
C LYS A 302 -40.40 -52.39 7.42
N LEU A 303 -41.64 -52.06 7.05
CA LEU A 303 -42.49 -50.95 7.49
C LEU A 303 -42.24 -50.53 8.95
N THR A 304 -41.45 -49.48 9.15
CA THR A 304 -41.53 -48.69 10.38
C THR A 304 -42.67 -47.69 10.23
N THR A 305 -43.45 -47.55 11.30
CA THR A 305 -44.78 -46.94 11.35
C THR A 305 -44.81 -45.41 11.24
N ASN A 306 -43.70 -44.75 10.90
CA ASN A 306 -43.66 -43.31 10.65
C ASN A 306 -42.71 -43.01 9.48
N PRO A 307 -43.20 -43.02 8.21
CA PRO A 307 -42.36 -42.76 7.05
C PRO A 307 -41.68 -41.39 7.08
N LEU A 308 -42.21 -40.42 7.83
CA LEU A 308 -41.78 -39.02 7.77
C LEU A 308 -40.44 -38.72 8.46
N VAL A 309 -40.07 -39.43 9.52
CA VAL A 309 -38.99 -39.00 10.43
C VAL A 309 -37.61 -39.50 10.00
N ASP A 310 -37.55 -40.74 9.51
CA ASP A 310 -36.27 -41.35 9.14
C ASP A 310 -35.89 -41.13 7.68
N GLN A 311 -36.76 -40.45 6.91
CA GLN A 311 -36.58 -40.34 5.47
C GLN A 311 -35.80 -39.12 5.03
N PHE A 312 -35.69 -38.02 5.78
CA PHE A 312 -35.09 -36.79 5.25
C PHE A 312 -33.91 -36.29 6.08
N ARG A 313 -32.99 -35.59 5.39
CA ARG A 313 -31.90 -34.81 5.99
C ARG A 313 -31.87 -33.41 5.42
N LEU A 314 -31.52 -32.44 6.27
CA LEU A 314 -31.30 -31.06 5.86
C LEU A 314 -29.87 -30.87 5.36
N TYR A 315 -29.73 -30.23 4.21
CA TYR A 315 -28.45 -29.84 3.63
C TYR A 315 -28.41 -28.32 3.42
N PHE A 316 -27.33 -27.67 3.83
CA PHE A 316 -27.13 -26.25 3.60
C PHE A 316 -26.54 -25.99 2.23
N LEU A 317 -26.93 -24.86 1.64
CA LEU A 317 -26.41 -24.37 0.37
C LEU A 317 -25.40 -23.23 0.62
N CYS A 318 -24.39 -23.18 -0.22
CA CYS A 318 -23.48 -22.07 -0.33
C CYS A 318 -24.18 -20.87 -0.99
N GLU A 319 -24.25 -19.75 -0.28
CA GLU A 319 -24.81 -18.48 -0.75
C GLU A 319 -23.82 -17.69 -1.64
N CYS A 320 -22.95 -18.37 -2.38
CA CYS A 320 -22.04 -17.69 -3.28
C CYS A 320 -22.78 -17.20 -4.54
N GLY A 321 -22.39 -16.02 -5.02
CA GLY A 321 -22.95 -15.37 -6.19
C GLY A 321 -21.99 -14.32 -6.74
N THR A 322 -22.45 -13.54 -7.71
CA THR A 322 -21.66 -12.42 -8.27
C THR A 322 -21.25 -11.41 -7.18
N HIS A 323 -22.10 -11.21 -6.18
CA HIS A 323 -21.86 -10.33 -5.02
C HIS A 323 -20.82 -10.88 -4.02
N THR A 324 -20.53 -12.18 -4.03
CA THR A 324 -19.43 -12.77 -3.25
C THR A 324 -18.19 -13.02 -4.09
N MET A 325 -18.21 -12.66 -5.39
CA MET A 325 -17.12 -12.96 -6.30
C MET A 325 -15.97 -11.98 -6.10
N ALA A 326 -14.85 -12.49 -5.59
CA ALA A 326 -13.60 -11.74 -5.65
C ALA A 326 -13.19 -11.54 -7.11
N GLU A 327 -12.68 -10.35 -7.44
CA GLU A 327 -12.15 -10.04 -8.77
C GLU A 327 -11.09 -11.07 -9.17
N GLY A 328 -11.22 -11.67 -10.36
CA GLY A 328 -10.31 -12.71 -10.85
C GLY A 328 -10.54 -14.12 -10.27
N SER A 329 -11.58 -14.35 -9.47
CA SER A 329 -11.89 -15.72 -9.02
C SER A 329 -12.23 -16.63 -10.20
N ARG A 330 -11.58 -17.79 -10.26
CA ARG A 330 -11.85 -18.84 -11.25
C ARG A 330 -12.89 -19.86 -10.78
N VAL A 331 -13.28 -19.79 -9.50
CA VAL A 331 -14.28 -20.70 -8.95
C VAL A 331 -15.65 -20.22 -9.42
N PRO A 332 -16.51 -21.07 -9.99
CA PRO A 332 -17.88 -20.69 -10.31
C PRO A 332 -18.61 -20.15 -9.08
N HIS A 333 -19.27 -18.99 -9.21
CA HIS A 333 -20.01 -18.34 -8.13
C HIS A 333 -21.51 -18.52 -8.32
N GLU A 334 -21.95 -19.77 -8.20
CA GLU A 334 -23.35 -20.19 -8.30
C GLU A 334 -23.77 -20.92 -7.03
N ILE A 335 -25.04 -20.80 -6.65
CA ILE A 335 -25.56 -21.49 -5.46
C ILE A 335 -25.40 -22.99 -5.65
N HIS A 336 -24.74 -23.65 -4.71
CA HIS A 336 -24.48 -25.10 -4.74
C HIS A 336 -24.53 -25.69 -3.33
N LEU A 337 -24.57 -27.01 -3.22
CA LEU A 337 -24.63 -27.68 -1.93
C LEU A 337 -23.27 -27.65 -1.22
N ALA A 338 -23.24 -27.33 0.06
CA ALA A 338 -22.02 -27.34 0.83
C ALA A 338 -21.56 -28.79 1.13
N LYS A 339 -20.25 -29.04 1.20
CA LYS A 339 -19.69 -30.39 1.41
C LYS A 339 -19.87 -30.85 2.87
N HIS A 340 -21.03 -31.39 3.23
CA HIS A 340 -21.32 -31.96 4.55
C HIS A 340 -22.32 -33.14 4.49
N GLU A 341 -22.45 -33.91 5.57
CA GLU A 341 -23.23 -35.17 5.62
C GLU A 341 -24.75 -35.00 5.71
N GLY A 342 -25.22 -33.75 5.82
CA GLY A 342 -26.59 -33.41 6.18
C GLY A 342 -26.89 -33.51 7.68
N TYR A 343 -27.98 -32.87 8.11
CA TYR A 343 -28.47 -32.85 9.49
C TYR A 343 -29.76 -33.65 9.60
N ASP A 344 -29.84 -34.50 10.61
CA ASP A 344 -31.09 -35.18 10.96
C ASP A 344 -32.06 -34.18 11.61
N ILE A 345 -33.37 -34.31 11.33
CA ILE A 345 -34.41 -33.40 11.80
C ILE A 345 -35.16 -34.05 12.97
N GLU A 346 -35.12 -33.45 14.16
CA GLU A 346 -35.69 -34.04 15.39
C GLU A 346 -37.23 -34.00 15.41
N LYS A 347 -37.82 -32.93 14.90
CA LYS A 347 -39.29 -32.73 14.85
C LYS A 347 -39.76 -32.45 13.43
N PRO A 348 -39.73 -33.46 12.55
CA PRO A 348 -39.96 -33.28 11.11
C PRO A 348 -41.36 -32.71 10.83
N LYS A 349 -42.41 -33.17 11.53
CA LYS A 349 -43.78 -32.66 11.30
C LYS A 349 -43.87 -31.14 11.51
N GLU A 350 -43.47 -30.66 12.69
CA GLU A 350 -43.44 -29.22 13.01
C GLU A 350 -42.52 -28.44 12.06
N PHE A 351 -41.39 -29.04 11.68
CA PHE A 351 -40.45 -28.45 10.72
C PHE A 351 -41.10 -28.27 9.34
N PHE A 352 -41.83 -29.27 8.85
CA PHE A 352 -42.49 -29.23 7.55
C PHE A 352 -43.70 -28.29 7.52
N GLU A 353 -44.49 -28.27 8.60
CA GLU A 353 -45.58 -27.30 8.78
C GLU A 353 -45.03 -25.86 8.71
N LYS A 354 -43.85 -25.62 9.29
CA LYS A 354 -43.23 -24.28 9.34
C LYS A 354 -42.44 -23.89 8.08
N TYR A 355 -41.62 -24.79 7.53
CA TYR A 355 -40.66 -24.47 6.46
C TYR A 355 -40.97 -25.15 5.12
N GLY A 356 -42.00 -26.00 5.04
CA GLY A 356 -42.29 -26.82 3.85
C GLY A 356 -42.50 -26.00 2.58
N SER A 357 -43.25 -24.90 2.65
CA SER A 357 -43.49 -23.98 1.53
C SER A 357 -42.21 -23.30 1.02
N TYR A 358 -41.35 -22.87 1.94
CA TYR A 358 -40.03 -22.29 1.64
C TYR A 358 -39.13 -23.31 0.93
N ILE A 359 -39.05 -24.53 1.47
CA ILE A 359 -38.23 -25.60 0.92
C ILE A 359 -38.73 -26.00 -0.47
N LEU A 360 -40.06 -26.15 -0.65
CA LEU A 360 -40.66 -26.48 -1.93
C LEU A 360 -40.29 -25.45 -3.01
N THR A 361 -40.32 -24.16 -2.63
CA THR A 361 -39.91 -23.08 -3.52
C THR A 361 -38.45 -23.20 -3.91
N LEU A 362 -37.55 -23.43 -2.95
CA LEU A 362 -36.12 -23.65 -3.23
C LEU A 362 -35.89 -24.89 -4.10
N MET A 363 -36.65 -25.96 -3.91
CA MET A 363 -36.58 -27.16 -4.76
C MET A 363 -36.94 -26.86 -6.20
N TYR A 364 -37.99 -26.07 -6.45
CA TYR A 364 -38.31 -25.63 -7.80
C TYR A 364 -37.23 -24.72 -8.40
N MET A 365 -36.64 -23.83 -7.60
CA MET A 365 -35.54 -22.99 -8.05
C MET A 365 -34.34 -23.83 -8.51
N ILE A 366 -34.01 -24.89 -7.77
CA ILE A 366 -32.92 -25.81 -8.11
C ILE A 366 -33.28 -26.65 -9.34
N LYS A 367 -34.50 -27.22 -9.37
CA LYS A 367 -34.98 -28.07 -10.47
C LYS A 367 -34.94 -27.35 -11.82
N TYR A 368 -35.52 -26.15 -11.87
CA TYR A 368 -35.72 -25.42 -13.12
C TYR A 368 -34.65 -24.36 -13.40
N GLY A 369 -33.84 -24.02 -12.40
CA GLY A 369 -32.89 -22.92 -12.46
C GLY A 369 -33.59 -21.56 -12.41
N VAL A 370 -32.98 -20.59 -11.73
CA VAL A 370 -33.50 -19.22 -11.59
C VAL A 370 -32.36 -18.22 -11.64
N MET A 371 -32.60 -17.10 -12.34
CA MET A 371 -31.71 -15.94 -12.33
C MET A 371 -32.50 -14.72 -11.81
N ALA A 372 -32.17 -14.24 -10.61
CA ALA A 372 -32.84 -13.11 -9.99
C ALA A 372 -31.86 -12.29 -9.13
N ALA A 373 -31.84 -10.96 -9.29
CA ALA A 373 -31.03 -10.05 -8.47
C ALA A 373 -29.54 -10.44 -8.31
N GLY A 374 -28.92 -10.99 -9.36
CA GLY A 374 -27.53 -11.45 -9.33
C GLY A 374 -27.32 -12.80 -8.62
N LEU A 375 -28.37 -13.43 -8.10
CA LEU A 375 -28.37 -14.84 -7.71
C LEU A 375 -28.65 -15.68 -8.96
N ILE A 376 -27.76 -16.64 -9.20
CA ILE A 376 -27.88 -17.63 -10.26
C ILE A 376 -27.96 -18.98 -9.58
N VAL A 377 -29.11 -19.64 -9.74
CA VAL A 377 -29.30 -21.06 -9.44
C VAL A 377 -29.36 -21.76 -10.79
N PRO A 378 -28.33 -22.50 -11.20
CA PRO A 378 -28.36 -23.24 -12.45
C PRO A 378 -29.43 -24.35 -12.39
N PRO A 379 -30.06 -24.72 -13.52
CA PRO A 379 -30.97 -25.86 -13.58
C PRO A 379 -30.20 -27.16 -13.36
N LEU A 380 -30.82 -28.14 -12.71
CA LEU A 380 -30.21 -29.45 -12.40
C LEU A 380 -29.52 -30.11 -13.60
N THR A 381 -30.04 -29.91 -14.81
CA THR A 381 -29.48 -30.49 -16.04
C THR A 381 -28.10 -29.94 -16.41
N ASN A 382 -27.75 -28.74 -15.96
CA ASN A 382 -26.54 -28.00 -16.37
C ASN A 382 -25.59 -27.73 -15.19
N SER A 383 -25.90 -28.24 -14.01
CA SER A 383 -25.29 -27.79 -12.75
C SER A 383 -24.07 -28.62 -12.35
N ASN A 384 -22.96 -27.94 -12.03
CA ASN A 384 -21.86 -28.52 -11.25
C ASN A 384 -22.19 -28.61 -9.74
N ILE A 385 -23.47 -28.46 -9.36
CA ILE A 385 -23.98 -28.66 -7.99
C ILE A 385 -23.52 -30.01 -7.40
N LEU A 386 -23.24 -31.01 -8.24
CA LEU A 386 -22.76 -32.33 -7.84
C LEU A 386 -21.27 -32.43 -7.45
N GLU A 387 -20.40 -31.45 -7.74
CA GLU A 387 -18.96 -31.56 -7.38
C GLU A 387 -18.73 -31.65 -5.85
N GLY A 388 -19.71 -31.24 -5.04
CA GLY A 388 -19.69 -31.42 -3.58
C GLY A 388 -20.12 -32.81 -3.10
N PHE A 389 -20.74 -33.61 -3.96
CA PHE A 389 -21.46 -34.83 -3.61
C PHE A 389 -20.74 -36.12 -3.99
N ASP A 390 -19.59 -36.09 -4.68
CA ASP A 390 -18.87 -37.31 -5.12
C ASP A 390 -18.56 -38.31 -3.99
N SER A 391 -18.53 -37.86 -2.74
CA SER A 391 -18.38 -38.73 -1.56
C SER A 391 -19.69 -39.27 -0.99
N VAL A 392 -20.82 -38.57 -1.15
CA VAL A 392 -22.12 -38.91 -0.52
C VAL A 392 -23.11 -39.52 -1.52
N LEU A 393 -23.12 -39.07 -2.77
CA LEU A 393 -24.02 -39.57 -3.83
C LEU A 393 -23.53 -40.81 -4.57
N LYS A 394 -22.36 -41.37 -4.21
CA LYS A 394 -21.92 -42.67 -4.77
C LYS A 394 -22.96 -43.79 -4.63
N ASN A 395 -23.92 -43.63 -3.71
CA ASN A 395 -24.97 -44.60 -3.42
C ASN A 395 -26.37 -44.21 -3.97
N PHE A 396 -26.51 -43.12 -4.72
CA PHE A 396 -27.80 -42.67 -5.22
C PHE A 396 -27.86 -42.71 -6.75
N GLU A 397 -28.98 -43.21 -7.28
CA GLU A 397 -29.14 -43.48 -8.72
C GLU A 397 -29.35 -42.20 -9.57
N CYS A 398 -29.84 -41.09 -8.99
CA CYS A 398 -29.86 -39.77 -9.65
C CYS A 398 -30.22 -38.64 -8.66
N PHE A 399 -29.53 -37.50 -8.69
CA PHE A 399 -29.91 -36.33 -7.87
C PHE A 399 -31.26 -35.73 -8.29
N SER A 400 -31.59 -35.78 -9.60
CA SER A 400 -32.86 -35.27 -10.11
C SER A 400 -34.06 -36.01 -9.52
N SER A 401 -33.98 -37.33 -9.37
CA SER A 401 -35.06 -38.11 -8.78
C SER A 401 -35.26 -37.77 -7.30
N LEU A 402 -34.19 -37.50 -6.54
CA LEU A 402 -34.32 -37.07 -5.14
C LEU A 402 -35.03 -35.72 -5.00
N VAL A 403 -34.75 -34.78 -5.90
CA VAL A 403 -35.43 -33.49 -5.92
C VAL A 403 -36.90 -33.68 -6.31
N ASP A 404 -37.19 -34.53 -7.30
CA ASP A 404 -38.57 -34.86 -7.70
C ASP A 404 -39.35 -35.55 -6.58
N ASP A 405 -38.76 -36.52 -5.90
CA ASP A 405 -39.33 -37.22 -4.75
C ASP A 405 -39.63 -36.24 -3.61
N THR A 406 -38.72 -35.32 -3.34
CA THR A 406 -38.90 -34.29 -2.31
C THR A 406 -40.02 -33.31 -2.66
N ILE A 407 -40.10 -32.90 -3.94
CA ILE A 407 -41.19 -32.03 -4.42
C ILE A 407 -42.53 -32.74 -4.28
N GLY A 408 -42.64 -33.98 -4.76
CA GLY A 408 -43.89 -34.76 -4.65
C GLY A 408 -44.34 -34.92 -3.20
N PHE A 409 -43.39 -35.27 -2.32
CA PHE A 409 -43.63 -35.36 -0.88
C PHE A 409 -44.16 -34.06 -0.26
N LEU A 410 -43.53 -32.92 -0.56
CA LEU A 410 -43.94 -31.62 -0.02
C LEU A 410 -45.30 -31.16 -0.56
N GLN A 411 -45.64 -31.50 -1.81
CA GLN A 411 -46.95 -31.21 -2.40
C GLN A 411 -48.06 -32.01 -1.72
N GLU A 412 -47.86 -33.32 -1.53
CA GLU A 412 -48.81 -34.20 -0.83
C GLU A 412 -49.08 -33.70 0.60
N LEU A 413 -48.05 -33.17 1.26
CA LEU A 413 -48.18 -32.63 2.62
C LEU A 413 -49.07 -31.36 2.66
N GLY A 414 -49.03 -30.52 1.62
CA GLY A 414 -49.81 -29.28 1.53
C GLY A 414 -51.29 -29.49 1.16
N GLU A 415 -51.61 -30.53 0.39
CA GLU A 415 -52.99 -30.83 -0.02
C GLU A 415 -53.87 -31.34 1.13
N GLY A 416 -53.27 -31.89 2.19
CA GLY A 416 -53.99 -32.48 3.33
C GLY A 416 -54.71 -31.49 4.25
N GLU A 417 -54.32 -30.21 4.26
CA GLU A 417 -54.88 -29.19 5.17
C GLU A 417 -55.89 -28.25 4.51
N ALA A 418 -55.85 -28.11 3.18
CA ALA A 418 -56.75 -27.24 2.41
C ALA A 418 -57.84 -28.05 1.70
N GLY A 419 -58.78 -28.62 2.46
CA GLY A 419 -59.94 -29.30 1.90
C GLY A 419 -60.81 -28.38 1.03
N SER A 420 -61.00 -28.77 -0.23
CA SER A 420 -62.03 -28.31 -1.19
C SER A 420 -61.91 -26.92 -1.81
N GLU A 421 -61.27 -26.86 -2.99
CA GLU A 421 -61.83 -26.42 -4.29
C GLU A 421 -60.67 -26.09 -5.24
N VAL A 422 -60.03 -27.13 -5.81
CA VAL A 422 -58.96 -26.94 -6.80
C VAL A 422 -59.57 -26.80 -8.20
N VAL A 423 -59.64 -25.56 -8.68
CA VAL A 423 -59.85 -25.26 -10.11
C VAL A 423 -58.55 -25.56 -10.84
N ALA A 424 -58.53 -26.67 -11.59
CA ALA A 424 -57.38 -27.10 -12.38
C ALA A 424 -56.99 -26.04 -13.43
N GLY A 425 -55.83 -25.41 -13.26
CA GLY A 425 -55.24 -24.55 -14.31
C GLY A 425 -54.37 -23.38 -13.85
N HIS A 426 -54.27 -23.07 -12.55
CA HIS A 426 -53.41 -21.97 -12.11
C HIS A 426 -51.98 -22.45 -11.90
N GLN A 427 -51.03 -21.87 -12.64
CA GLN A 427 -49.61 -21.93 -12.29
C GLN A 427 -49.44 -21.46 -10.85
N PRO A 428 -48.55 -22.06 -10.05
CA PRO A 428 -48.32 -21.65 -8.68
C PRO A 428 -47.96 -20.16 -8.67
N GLU A 429 -48.87 -19.34 -8.14
CA GLU A 429 -48.69 -17.91 -8.07
C GLU A 429 -47.64 -17.65 -6.98
N PHE A 430 -46.37 -17.50 -7.38
CA PHE A 430 -45.22 -17.25 -6.48
C PHE A 430 -45.31 -15.92 -5.70
N GLY A 431 -46.46 -15.24 -5.71
CA GLY A 431 -46.64 -13.87 -5.26
C GLY A 431 -46.52 -13.65 -3.74
N LYS A 432 -46.47 -14.72 -2.94
CA LYS A 432 -46.36 -14.62 -1.48
C LYS A 432 -45.32 -15.58 -0.92
N LEU A 433 -44.07 -15.47 -1.35
CA LEU A 433 -42.96 -16.08 -0.62
C LEU A 433 -42.88 -15.46 0.78
N GLU A 434 -43.09 -16.28 1.80
CA GLU A 434 -42.70 -15.93 3.17
C GLU A 434 -41.17 -15.89 3.22
N VAL A 435 -40.63 -14.67 3.25
CA VAL A 435 -39.19 -14.46 3.45
C VAL A 435 -38.89 -14.84 4.89
N LEU A 436 -38.01 -15.84 5.09
CA LEU A 436 -37.60 -16.24 6.44
C LEU A 436 -36.97 -15.05 7.18
N GLU A 437 -37.55 -14.70 8.32
CA GLU A 437 -36.98 -13.68 9.20
C GLU A 437 -35.85 -14.26 10.05
N GLY A 438 -35.00 -13.40 10.63
CA GLY A 438 -33.90 -13.86 11.49
C GLY A 438 -34.38 -14.68 12.70
N ALA A 439 -35.59 -14.42 13.20
CA ALA A 439 -36.21 -15.22 14.26
C ALA A 439 -36.50 -16.67 13.82
N ASP A 440 -36.99 -16.86 12.59
CA ASP A 440 -37.26 -18.20 12.05
C ASP A 440 -35.99 -19.00 11.87
N LEU A 441 -34.91 -18.34 11.46
CA LEU A 441 -33.59 -18.96 11.31
C LEU A 441 -32.97 -19.31 12.66
N ARG A 442 -33.15 -18.50 13.70
CA ARG A 442 -32.77 -18.89 15.07
C ARG A 442 -33.53 -20.13 15.55
N GLN A 443 -34.81 -20.24 15.19
CA GLN A 443 -35.62 -21.41 15.54
C GLN A 443 -35.22 -22.66 14.73
N LEU A 444 -34.73 -22.50 13.50
CA LEU A 444 -34.26 -23.60 12.66
C LEU A 444 -33.25 -24.49 13.39
N GLU A 445 -32.33 -23.90 14.15
CA GLU A 445 -31.31 -24.60 14.93
C GLU A 445 -31.93 -25.62 15.91
N SER A 446 -33.10 -25.31 16.48
CA SER A 446 -33.80 -26.20 17.43
C SER A 446 -34.43 -27.45 16.80
N TYR A 447 -34.52 -27.51 15.47
CA TYR A 447 -35.02 -28.67 14.74
C TYR A 447 -33.91 -29.65 14.32
N LEU A 448 -32.65 -29.24 14.43
CA LEU A 448 -31.51 -30.01 13.92
C LEU A 448 -30.85 -30.80 15.05
N ALA A 449 -30.58 -32.07 14.80
CA ALA A 449 -29.76 -32.90 15.67
C ALA A 449 -28.27 -32.52 15.50
N ILE A 450 -27.87 -31.38 16.08
CA ILE A 450 -26.54 -30.79 15.85
C ILE A 450 -25.46 -31.56 16.63
N LYS A 451 -24.44 -32.03 15.90
CA LYS A 451 -23.23 -32.66 16.47
C LYS A 451 -22.01 -31.73 16.44
N ASP A 452 -22.12 -30.55 15.82
CA ASP A 452 -20.98 -29.68 15.54
C ASP A 452 -20.63 -28.78 16.73
N GLN A 453 -19.66 -29.22 17.54
CA GLN A 453 -19.16 -28.46 18.70
C GLN A 453 -18.56 -27.08 18.32
N GLY A 454 -18.27 -26.83 17.05
CA GLY A 454 -17.60 -25.61 16.56
C GLY A 454 -18.50 -24.55 15.92
N ARG A 455 -19.82 -24.74 15.85
CA ARG A 455 -20.77 -23.85 15.13
C ARG A 455 -20.43 -23.60 13.65
N VAL A 456 -19.71 -24.52 13.00
CA VAL A 456 -19.42 -24.46 11.56
C VAL A 456 -20.48 -25.26 10.82
N LEU A 457 -21.70 -24.70 10.78
CA LEU A 457 -22.86 -25.40 10.22
C LEU A 457 -22.66 -25.64 8.71
N GLY A 458 -22.70 -26.91 8.31
CA GLY A 458 -22.61 -27.36 6.93
C GLY A 458 -21.25 -27.17 6.28
N ASN A 459 -20.16 -26.99 7.05
CA ASN A 459 -18.87 -26.55 6.54
C ASN A 459 -18.94 -25.21 5.76
N LEU A 460 -19.90 -24.36 6.14
CA LEU A 460 -20.05 -23.00 5.62
C LEU A 460 -19.37 -21.99 6.55
N TYR A 461 -18.88 -20.91 5.95
CA TYR A 461 -18.17 -19.83 6.61
C TYR A 461 -18.89 -18.52 6.33
N ARG A 462 -19.04 -17.71 7.38
CA ARG A 462 -19.58 -16.36 7.24
C ARG A 462 -18.56 -15.45 6.57
N VAL A 463 -19.00 -14.76 5.52
CA VAL A 463 -18.28 -13.67 4.88
C VAL A 463 -19.14 -12.42 4.88
N VAL A 464 -18.50 -11.26 4.89
CA VAL A 464 -19.17 -9.96 4.79
C VAL A 464 -18.82 -9.39 3.42
N THR A 465 -19.86 -9.08 2.64
CA THR A 465 -19.74 -8.47 1.32
C THR A 465 -19.34 -7.00 1.42
N THR A 466 -19.01 -6.38 0.29
CA THR A 466 -18.73 -4.94 0.22
C THR A 466 -19.92 -4.07 0.61
N GLU A 467 -21.14 -4.59 0.47
CA GLU A 467 -22.38 -3.92 0.90
C GLU A 467 -22.65 -4.09 2.41
N GLY A 468 -21.84 -4.85 3.13
CA GLY A 468 -22.04 -5.17 4.54
C GLY A 468 -22.95 -6.37 4.82
N GLN A 469 -23.49 -7.01 3.77
CA GLN A 469 -24.32 -8.20 3.93
C GLN A 469 -23.50 -9.41 4.38
N VAL A 470 -24.04 -10.18 5.32
CA VAL A 470 -23.49 -11.45 5.78
C VAL A 470 -23.98 -12.55 4.83
N LYS A 471 -23.05 -13.33 4.29
CA LYS A 471 -23.31 -14.49 3.43
C LYS A 471 -22.61 -15.72 3.99
N TRP A 472 -23.20 -16.89 3.77
CA TRP A 472 -22.62 -18.18 4.14
C TRP A 472 -22.06 -18.87 2.91
N VAL A 473 -20.73 -18.97 2.83
CA VAL A 473 -20.05 -19.56 1.66
C VAL A 473 -19.27 -20.80 2.05
N CYS A 474 -19.10 -21.75 1.13
CA CYS A 474 -18.34 -22.96 1.39
C CYS A 474 -16.86 -22.66 1.62
N PHE A 475 -16.12 -23.64 2.15
CA PHE A 475 -14.69 -23.50 2.41
C PHE A 475 -13.88 -23.05 1.17
N ASP A 476 -14.24 -23.56 0.00
CA ASP A 476 -13.53 -23.28 -1.25
C ASP A 476 -13.72 -21.80 -1.66
N HIS A 477 -14.94 -21.28 -1.61
CA HIS A 477 -15.24 -19.85 -1.84
C HIS A 477 -14.68 -18.95 -0.75
N TYR A 478 -14.76 -19.36 0.52
CA TYR A 478 -14.15 -18.62 1.63
C TYR A 478 -12.65 -18.45 1.41
N ARG A 479 -11.96 -19.54 1.04
CA ARG A 479 -10.52 -19.51 0.77
C ARG A 479 -10.18 -18.69 -0.47
N SER A 480 -10.98 -18.78 -1.54
CA SER A 480 -10.85 -17.94 -2.74
C SER A 480 -10.97 -16.45 -2.38
N ASN A 481 -12.02 -16.08 -1.64
CA ASN A 481 -12.29 -14.69 -1.26
C ASN A 481 -11.26 -14.13 -0.30
N TYR A 482 -10.87 -14.92 0.72
CA TYR A 482 -9.82 -14.52 1.65
C TYR A 482 -8.49 -14.30 0.92
N ARG A 483 -8.14 -15.20 0.00
CA ARG A 483 -6.92 -15.06 -0.82
C ARG A 483 -7.01 -13.83 -1.73
N GLY A 484 -8.14 -13.59 -2.38
CA GLY A 484 -8.35 -12.41 -3.22
C GLY A 484 -8.21 -11.11 -2.42
N LEU A 485 -8.87 -11.02 -1.26
CA LEU A 485 -8.77 -9.86 -0.38
C LEU A 485 -7.35 -9.64 0.14
N ALA A 486 -6.67 -10.70 0.58
CA ALA A 486 -5.30 -10.60 1.08
C ALA A 486 -4.31 -10.23 -0.04
N THR A 487 -4.54 -10.71 -1.27
CA THR A 487 -3.76 -10.35 -2.46
C THR A 487 -3.97 -8.89 -2.85
N ARG A 488 -5.22 -8.40 -2.83
CA ARG A 488 -5.52 -6.98 -3.05
C ARG A 488 -4.91 -6.09 -1.97
N GLN A 489 -5.00 -6.46 -0.69
CA GLN A 489 -4.33 -5.73 0.39
C GLN A 489 -2.81 -5.66 0.19
N LEU A 490 -2.20 -6.76 -0.27
CA LEU A 490 -0.79 -6.79 -0.61
C LEU A 490 -0.47 -5.88 -1.79
N GLN A 491 -1.29 -5.89 -2.84
CA GLN A 491 -1.16 -5.02 -4.00
C GLN A 491 -1.24 -3.54 -3.58
N ASP A 492 -2.23 -3.16 -2.77
CA ASP A 492 -2.38 -1.80 -2.24
C ASP A 492 -1.11 -1.35 -1.50
N VAL A 493 -0.57 -2.21 -0.62
CA VAL A 493 0.67 -1.91 0.12
C VAL A 493 1.88 -1.80 -0.82
N VAL A 494 1.97 -2.65 -1.85
CA VAL A 494 3.04 -2.60 -2.85
C VAL A 494 2.96 -1.30 -3.65
N GLU A 495 1.78 -0.91 -4.12
CA GLU A 495 1.54 0.32 -4.89
C GLU A 495 1.82 1.59 -4.08
N ILE A 496 1.38 1.64 -2.81
CA ILE A 496 1.68 2.76 -1.89
C ILE A 496 3.19 2.98 -1.70
N ASN A 497 4.00 1.93 -1.89
CA ASN A 497 5.46 1.98 -1.76
C ASN A 497 6.19 2.04 -3.12
N ASP A 498 5.52 2.50 -4.17
CA ASP A 498 6.03 2.59 -5.54
C ASP A 498 6.59 1.26 -6.07
N GLY A 499 6.04 0.16 -5.58
CA GLY A 499 6.42 -1.19 -5.96
C GLY A 499 5.65 -1.68 -7.18
N LYS A 500 6.01 -2.87 -7.66
CA LYS A 500 5.31 -3.59 -8.71
C LYS A 500 5.01 -5.01 -8.25
N PHE A 501 3.76 -5.43 -8.40
CA PHE A 501 3.31 -6.79 -8.17
C PHE A 501 2.80 -7.39 -9.48
N THR A 502 3.36 -8.52 -9.88
CA THR A 502 2.92 -9.30 -11.04
C THR A 502 2.26 -10.57 -10.52
N GLU A 503 0.92 -10.57 -10.48
CA GLU A 503 0.12 -11.65 -9.89
C GLU A 503 0.36 -13.00 -10.58
N GLU A 504 0.48 -13.01 -11.91
CA GLU A 504 0.68 -14.22 -12.72
C GLU A 504 1.92 -15.02 -12.30
N THR A 505 3.01 -14.33 -11.98
CA THR A 505 4.28 -14.95 -11.56
C THR A 505 4.46 -14.92 -10.03
N GLY A 506 3.56 -14.25 -9.29
CA GLY A 506 3.75 -13.97 -7.87
C GLY A 506 5.04 -13.20 -7.58
N LYS A 507 5.44 -12.28 -8.48
CA LYS A 507 6.70 -11.52 -8.38
C LYS A 507 6.44 -10.13 -7.80
N ILE A 508 7.21 -9.77 -6.78
CA ILE A 508 7.17 -8.44 -6.15
C ILE A 508 8.53 -7.76 -6.29
N LYS A 509 8.51 -6.49 -6.70
CA LYS A 509 9.66 -5.59 -6.63
C LYS A 509 9.26 -4.35 -5.85
N ILE A 510 9.85 -4.14 -4.67
CA ILE A 510 9.42 -3.09 -3.73
C ILE A 510 10.60 -2.37 -3.06
N LYS A 511 10.41 -1.08 -2.77
CA LYS A 511 11.36 -0.24 -2.03
C LYS A 511 10.67 0.29 -0.78
N LEU A 512 11.12 -0.14 0.39
CA LEU A 512 10.51 0.25 1.66
C LEU A 512 11.34 1.37 2.31
N ALA A 513 10.69 2.47 2.69
CA ALA A 513 11.35 3.65 3.24
C ALA A 513 11.55 3.61 4.76
N SER A 514 10.74 2.82 5.48
CA SER A 514 10.76 2.77 6.94
C SER A 514 10.34 1.39 7.48
N HIS A 515 10.68 1.14 8.74
CA HIS A 515 10.29 -0.08 9.45
C HIS A 515 8.76 -0.26 9.57
N ILE A 516 8.00 0.84 9.67
CA ILE A 516 6.54 0.81 9.81
C ILE A 516 5.92 0.25 8.53
N LEU A 517 6.34 0.77 7.38
CA LEU A 517 5.89 0.33 6.06
C LEU A 517 6.32 -1.13 5.81
N ALA A 518 7.51 -1.50 6.26
CA ALA A 518 7.99 -2.87 6.18
C ALA A 518 7.13 -3.85 6.98
N LYS A 519 6.77 -3.50 8.22
CA LYS A 519 5.90 -4.34 9.05
C LYS A 519 4.51 -4.51 8.41
N GLN A 520 3.95 -3.44 7.83
CA GLN A 520 2.68 -3.52 7.09
C GLN A 520 2.81 -4.45 5.88
N PHE A 521 3.88 -4.30 5.10
CA PHE A 521 4.17 -5.16 3.95
C PHE A 521 4.35 -6.62 4.35
N TYR A 522 5.15 -6.92 5.39
CA TYR A 522 5.38 -8.28 5.86
C TYR A 522 4.07 -8.96 6.29
N ASN A 523 3.21 -8.23 7.01
CA ASN A 523 1.91 -8.76 7.43
C ASN A 523 0.99 -9.04 6.23
N ALA A 524 0.96 -8.15 5.23
CA ALA A 524 0.16 -8.36 4.02
C ALA A 524 0.69 -9.55 3.21
N MET A 525 2.01 -9.66 3.06
CA MET A 525 2.70 -10.74 2.37
C MET A 525 2.39 -12.12 2.98
N VAL A 526 2.44 -12.25 4.31
CA VAL A 526 2.11 -13.51 5.01
C VAL A 526 0.66 -13.91 4.81
N LYS A 527 -0.27 -12.95 4.78
CA LYS A 527 -1.70 -13.20 4.56
C LYS A 527 -2.03 -13.62 3.13
N ALA A 528 -1.45 -12.93 2.14
CA ALA A 528 -1.73 -13.19 0.73
C ALA A 528 -1.34 -14.62 0.34
N ARG A 529 -0.14 -15.05 0.79
CA ARG A 529 0.52 -16.30 0.38
C ARG A 529 0.71 -16.39 -1.14
N GLY A 530 1.63 -17.24 -1.60
CA GLY A 530 1.82 -17.45 -3.04
C GLY A 530 2.70 -16.40 -3.74
N ILE A 531 3.49 -15.65 -2.97
CA ILE A 531 4.60 -14.87 -3.52
C ILE A 531 5.72 -15.85 -3.84
N GLN A 532 6.13 -15.89 -5.11
CA GLN A 532 7.19 -16.78 -5.56
C GLN A 532 8.53 -16.06 -5.58
N GLU A 533 8.54 -14.81 -6.05
CA GLU A 533 9.75 -13.99 -6.19
C GLU A 533 9.60 -12.67 -5.43
N LEU A 534 10.59 -12.35 -4.60
CA LEU A 534 10.65 -11.09 -3.85
C LEU A 534 11.98 -10.38 -4.12
N GLU A 535 11.91 -9.20 -4.75
CA GLU A 535 13.00 -8.23 -4.84
C GLU A 535 12.68 -7.06 -3.90
N ILE A 536 13.47 -6.92 -2.84
CA ILE A 536 13.21 -5.96 -1.76
C ILE A 536 14.42 -5.08 -1.47
N LYS A 537 14.19 -3.76 -1.45
CA LYS A 537 15.18 -2.76 -1.05
C LYS A 537 14.74 -2.03 0.20
N LEU A 538 15.53 -2.13 1.27
CA LEU A 538 15.29 -1.47 2.55
C LEU A 538 16.10 -0.16 2.58
N LYS A 539 15.43 1.00 2.69
CA LYS A 539 16.08 2.33 2.66
C LYS A 539 16.34 2.91 4.07
N TRP A 540 16.48 2.07 5.08
CA TRP A 540 16.83 2.47 6.44
C TRP A 540 17.89 1.52 7.02
N ASP A 541 18.49 1.93 8.13
CA ASP A 541 19.44 1.10 8.87
C ASP A 541 18.69 0.05 9.70
N VAL A 542 18.59 -1.15 9.14
CA VAL A 542 17.75 -2.24 9.64
C VAL A 542 18.43 -2.87 10.87
N SER A 543 17.69 -3.21 11.91
CA SER A 543 18.27 -3.96 13.05
C SER A 543 18.35 -5.45 12.78
N THR A 544 19.16 -6.17 13.55
CA THR A 544 19.20 -7.65 13.48
C THR A 544 17.81 -8.27 13.72
N GLU A 545 17.00 -7.68 14.61
CA GLU A 545 15.65 -8.17 14.90
C GLU A 545 14.69 -7.95 13.72
N GLU A 546 14.79 -6.81 13.04
CA GLU A 546 14.00 -6.56 11.83
C GLU A 546 14.35 -7.53 10.69
N LEU A 547 15.63 -7.93 10.57
CA LEU A 547 16.03 -8.99 9.64
C LEU A 547 15.44 -10.36 10.02
N ARG A 548 15.28 -10.65 11.33
CA ARG A 548 14.57 -11.87 11.78
C ARG A 548 13.09 -11.83 11.43
N VAL A 549 12.44 -10.68 11.62
CA VAL A 549 11.02 -10.50 11.24
C VAL A 549 10.86 -10.66 9.72
N LEU A 550 11.75 -10.07 8.92
CA LEU A 550 11.77 -10.28 7.46
C LEU A 550 11.95 -11.76 7.12
N ALA A 551 12.94 -12.43 7.70
CA ALA A 551 13.21 -13.84 7.41
C ALA A 551 12.03 -14.75 7.78
N LYS A 552 11.37 -14.49 8.91
CA LYS A 552 10.15 -15.17 9.32
C LYS A 552 9.03 -14.95 8.31
N ALA A 553 8.78 -13.70 7.94
CA ALA A 553 7.72 -13.36 6.98
C ALA A 553 7.95 -13.99 5.59
N VAL A 554 9.19 -13.97 5.09
CA VAL A 554 9.59 -14.62 3.82
C VAL A 554 9.31 -16.12 3.86
N THR A 555 9.61 -16.77 4.98
CA THR A 555 9.38 -18.21 5.18
C THR A 555 7.89 -18.53 5.23
N GLU A 556 7.10 -17.77 6.00
CA GLU A 556 5.64 -17.96 6.12
C GLU A 556 4.89 -17.66 4.82
N ALA A 557 5.37 -16.70 4.02
CA ALA A 557 4.81 -16.38 2.71
C ALA A 557 5.15 -17.40 1.62
N ASN A 558 6.03 -18.36 1.91
CA ASN A 558 6.54 -19.39 0.97
C ASN A 558 7.31 -18.82 -0.24
N VAL A 559 8.12 -17.78 -0.03
CA VAL A 559 8.97 -17.21 -1.08
C VAL A 559 10.01 -18.24 -1.54
N VAL A 560 10.24 -18.32 -2.85
CA VAL A 560 11.17 -19.27 -3.50
C VAL A 560 12.42 -18.56 -4.02
N VAL A 561 12.26 -17.36 -4.58
CA VAL A 561 13.35 -16.51 -5.09
C VAL A 561 13.39 -15.23 -4.26
N LEU A 562 14.52 -14.97 -3.64
CA LEU A 562 14.72 -13.79 -2.80
C LEU A 562 15.92 -12.99 -3.29
N GLU A 563 15.68 -11.72 -3.58
CA GLU A 563 16.70 -10.72 -3.85
C GLU A 563 16.56 -9.58 -2.82
N ILE A 564 17.61 -9.36 -2.04
CA ILE A 564 17.65 -8.28 -1.04
C ILE A 564 18.75 -7.30 -1.46
N ASP A 565 18.44 -6.00 -1.44
CA ASP A 565 19.44 -4.93 -1.57
C ASP A 565 19.86 -4.41 -0.18
N GLY A 566 21.10 -4.71 0.16
CA GLY A 566 21.77 -4.39 1.42
C GLY A 566 22.48 -3.03 1.47
N SER A 567 22.24 -2.13 0.49
CA SER A 567 22.93 -0.82 0.41
C SER A 567 22.81 0.05 1.69
N TYR A 568 21.77 -0.17 2.49
CA TYR A 568 21.53 0.53 3.77
C TYR A 568 21.76 -0.36 5.01
N LEU A 569 22.15 -1.63 4.84
CA LEU A 569 22.39 -2.59 5.92
C LEU A 569 23.79 -2.40 6.53
N ARG A 570 24.08 -1.18 6.98
CA ARG A 570 25.36 -0.86 7.64
C ARG A 570 25.38 -1.27 9.10
N GLY A 571 24.22 -1.58 9.68
CA GLY A 571 24.03 -1.86 11.09
C GLY A 571 24.22 -0.59 11.92
N LYS A 572 23.36 -0.40 12.93
CA LYS A 572 23.52 0.71 13.86
C LYS A 572 24.88 0.60 14.54
N LYS A 573 25.63 1.71 14.60
CA LYS A 573 26.93 1.78 15.31
C LYS A 573 26.87 1.24 16.75
N LEU A 574 25.67 1.24 17.35
CA LEU A 574 25.41 0.80 18.72
C LEU A 574 25.32 -0.74 18.87
N GLU A 575 25.16 -1.52 17.79
CA GLU A 575 25.11 -3.00 17.86
C GLU A 575 26.51 -3.64 17.86
N ILE A 576 27.46 -3.08 18.62
CA ILE A 576 28.86 -3.54 18.69
C ILE A 576 28.93 -5.03 19.09
N LEU A 577 28.06 -5.47 20.01
CA LEU A 577 28.02 -6.84 20.52
C LEU A 577 27.42 -7.86 19.55
N SER A 578 26.61 -7.43 18.58
CA SER A 578 25.95 -8.32 17.60
C SER A 578 26.60 -8.26 16.22
N ARG A 579 27.72 -7.55 16.10
CA ARG A 579 28.36 -7.26 14.81
C ARG A 579 28.70 -8.53 14.02
N GLU A 580 29.10 -9.60 14.70
CA GLU A 580 29.49 -10.86 14.08
C GLU A 580 28.30 -11.69 13.57
N ARG A 581 27.06 -11.39 13.97
CA ARG A 581 25.87 -12.23 13.70
C ARG A 581 24.75 -11.51 12.97
N TYR A 582 25.02 -10.30 12.50
CA TYR A 582 24.01 -9.38 12.00
C TYR A 582 23.26 -9.96 10.78
N PHE A 583 23.96 -10.66 9.88
CA PHE A 583 23.33 -11.26 8.68
C PHE A 583 22.88 -12.71 8.82
N ASP A 584 23.03 -13.33 10.01
CA ASP A 584 22.60 -14.70 10.27
C ASP A 584 21.12 -14.96 9.92
N PRO A 585 20.16 -14.06 10.21
CA PRO A 585 18.76 -14.30 9.87
C PRO A 585 18.54 -14.49 8.36
N ILE A 586 19.28 -13.76 7.54
CA ILE A 586 19.20 -13.86 6.08
C ILE A 586 19.90 -15.12 5.57
N LEU A 587 21.05 -15.48 6.15
CA LEU A 587 21.75 -16.71 5.79
C LEU A 587 20.91 -17.96 6.11
N ARG A 588 20.20 -17.96 7.25
CA ARG A 588 19.30 -19.06 7.64
C ARG A 588 18.13 -19.28 6.69
N LEU A 589 17.77 -18.28 5.87
CA LEU A 589 16.76 -18.45 4.82
C LEU A 589 17.20 -19.47 3.78
N ALA A 590 18.49 -19.59 3.48
CA ALA A 590 18.99 -20.64 2.59
C ALA A 590 18.71 -22.04 3.15
N SER A 591 18.76 -22.20 4.47
CA SER A 591 18.50 -23.48 5.16
C SER A 591 17.02 -23.80 5.37
N ASN A 592 16.08 -22.90 5.04
CA ASN A 592 14.66 -23.12 5.33
C ASN A 592 14.00 -24.18 4.41
N GLY A 593 14.72 -24.70 3.42
CA GLY A 593 14.23 -25.72 2.49
C GLY A 593 13.14 -25.24 1.53
N ARG A 594 12.93 -23.92 1.40
CA ARG A 594 12.00 -23.28 0.46
C ARG A 594 12.72 -22.42 -0.56
N ILE A 595 13.72 -21.66 -0.12
CA ILE A 595 14.50 -20.78 -0.99
C ILE A 595 15.32 -21.61 -1.99
N GLN A 596 15.11 -21.35 -3.27
CA GLN A 596 15.85 -21.95 -4.38
C GLN A 596 16.83 -20.96 -5.02
N SER A 597 16.57 -19.66 -4.93
CA SER A 597 17.46 -18.61 -5.42
C SER A 597 17.60 -17.53 -4.36
N LEU A 598 18.82 -17.26 -3.91
CA LEU A 598 19.15 -16.19 -2.98
C LEU A 598 20.14 -15.23 -3.63
N ARG A 599 19.75 -13.96 -3.76
CA ARG A 599 20.60 -12.88 -4.27
C ARG A 599 20.76 -11.80 -3.22
N LEU A 600 22.00 -11.53 -2.83
CA LEU A 600 22.38 -10.53 -1.85
C LEU A 600 23.12 -9.40 -2.58
N VAL A 601 22.44 -8.29 -2.81
CA VAL A 601 22.95 -7.14 -3.59
C VAL A 601 23.49 -6.08 -2.64
N ASN A 602 24.67 -5.51 -2.89
CA ASN A 602 25.28 -4.44 -2.05
C ASN A 602 25.49 -4.78 -0.56
N PHE A 603 25.74 -6.04 -0.19
CA PHE A 603 26.00 -6.43 1.20
C PHE A 603 27.46 -6.14 1.61
N SER A 604 27.80 -4.87 1.88
CA SER A 604 29.13 -4.53 2.40
C SER A 604 29.41 -5.24 3.72
N ASP A 605 30.64 -5.71 3.91
CA ASP A 605 31.11 -6.42 5.10
C ASP A 605 30.36 -7.73 5.41
N PHE A 606 29.65 -8.34 4.45
CA PHE A 606 28.87 -9.56 4.68
C PHE A 606 29.65 -10.64 5.45
N PHE A 607 30.86 -10.95 4.97
CA PHE A 607 31.72 -12.00 5.53
C PHE A 607 32.29 -11.68 6.92
N GLY A 608 32.35 -10.39 7.29
CA GLY A 608 32.78 -9.97 8.62
C GLY A 608 31.64 -9.90 9.64
N ARG A 609 30.40 -10.23 9.22
CA ARG A 609 29.18 -10.04 10.02
C ARG A 609 28.23 -11.26 10.03
N VAL A 610 28.78 -12.42 9.71
CA VAL A 610 28.11 -13.72 9.77
C VAL A 610 28.87 -14.63 10.75
N ASP A 611 28.15 -15.35 11.60
CA ASP A 611 28.75 -16.25 12.58
C ASP A 611 29.22 -17.50 11.85
N GLY A 612 30.53 -17.67 11.69
CA GLY A 612 31.19 -18.57 10.73
C GLY A 612 30.46 -19.89 10.37
N PRO A 613 30.91 -21.07 10.84
CA PRO A 613 30.31 -22.35 10.42
C PRO A 613 28.91 -22.63 10.96
N SER A 614 28.57 -22.03 12.10
CA SER A 614 27.41 -22.42 12.89
C SER A 614 26.08 -21.94 12.31
N SER A 615 26.08 -20.90 11.47
CA SER A 615 24.85 -20.26 11.01
C SER A 615 24.16 -20.96 9.84
N LEU A 616 24.86 -21.85 9.13
CA LEU A 616 24.33 -22.53 7.94
C LEU A 616 24.38 -24.06 8.11
N THR A 617 23.26 -24.64 8.55
CA THR A 617 23.12 -26.10 8.75
C THR A 617 23.20 -26.88 7.44
N MET A 618 22.16 -26.85 6.60
CA MET A 618 22.07 -27.48 5.28
C MET A 618 21.03 -26.73 4.45
N ALA A 619 21.35 -26.41 3.20
CA ALA A 619 20.49 -25.72 2.24
C ALA A 619 20.25 -26.62 1.01
N PRO A 620 19.53 -27.75 1.17
CA PRO A 620 19.46 -28.79 0.14
C PRO A 620 18.69 -28.38 -1.12
N LYS A 621 17.94 -27.27 -1.09
CA LYS A 621 17.15 -26.81 -2.25
C LYS A 621 17.71 -25.55 -2.91
N LEU A 622 18.78 -24.96 -2.36
CA LEU A 622 19.37 -23.76 -2.95
C LEU A 622 20.09 -24.13 -4.25
N ARG A 623 19.62 -23.56 -5.36
CA ARG A 623 20.17 -23.77 -6.71
C ARG A 623 21.00 -22.58 -7.15
N VAL A 624 20.50 -21.37 -6.92
CA VAL A 624 21.17 -20.12 -7.31
C VAL A 624 21.58 -19.35 -6.06
N LEU A 625 22.86 -19.00 -5.99
CA LEU A 625 23.40 -18.11 -4.96
C LEU A 625 24.17 -16.98 -5.62
N SER A 626 23.77 -15.74 -5.36
CA SER A 626 24.47 -14.54 -5.82
C SER A 626 24.82 -13.68 -4.62
N ILE A 627 26.11 -13.42 -4.41
CA ILE A 627 26.60 -12.57 -3.33
C ILE A 627 27.38 -11.40 -3.95
N GLU A 628 26.73 -10.26 -4.06
CA GLU A 628 27.36 -9.00 -4.46
C GLU A 628 27.92 -8.25 -3.24
N ALA A 629 28.83 -8.92 -2.55
CA ALA A 629 29.63 -8.39 -1.46
C ALA A 629 31.11 -8.56 -1.82
N ASP A 630 31.95 -7.56 -1.56
CA ASP A 630 33.39 -7.66 -1.81
C ASP A 630 33.97 -8.74 -0.86
N ILE A 631 34.37 -9.90 -1.39
CA ILE A 631 34.91 -11.01 -0.59
C ILE A 631 36.40 -10.80 -0.30
N PRO A 632 36.82 -10.69 0.98
CA PRO A 632 38.23 -10.56 1.33
C PRO A 632 38.91 -11.94 1.36
N PHE A 633 39.16 -12.55 0.20
CA PHE A 633 39.75 -13.90 0.11
C PHE A 633 41.16 -14.06 0.74
N LYS A 634 41.81 -12.96 1.14
CA LYS A 634 43.05 -13.03 1.92
C LYS A 634 42.79 -13.42 3.37
N GLU A 635 41.58 -13.18 3.87
CA GLU A 635 41.18 -13.52 5.23
C GLU A 635 40.80 -15.00 5.31
N PRO A 636 41.46 -15.78 6.19
CA PRO A 636 41.13 -17.20 6.40
C PRO A 636 39.66 -17.44 6.76
N VAL A 637 39.03 -16.48 7.44
CA VAL A 637 37.63 -16.53 7.87
C VAL A 637 36.69 -16.53 6.66
N ALA A 638 36.87 -15.61 5.71
CA ALA A 638 36.05 -15.55 4.50
C ALA A 638 36.20 -16.81 3.63
N ASN A 639 37.42 -17.35 3.50
CA ASN A 639 37.67 -18.61 2.79
C ASN A 639 37.00 -19.81 3.45
N SER A 640 37.07 -19.89 4.77
CA SER A 640 36.45 -20.96 5.55
C SER A 640 34.93 -20.87 5.41
N PHE A 641 34.37 -19.68 5.56
CA PHE A 641 32.94 -19.44 5.43
C PHE A 641 32.41 -19.76 4.03
N LEU A 642 33.10 -19.34 2.97
CA LEU A 642 32.73 -19.74 1.61
C LEU A 642 32.78 -21.26 1.47
N SER A 643 33.80 -21.92 2.02
CA SER A 643 33.89 -23.38 2.00
C SER A 643 32.69 -24.06 2.67
N ILE A 644 32.20 -23.50 3.77
CA ILE A 644 31.00 -23.97 4.48
C ILE A 644 29.76 -23.77 3.62
N ILE A 645 29.57 -22.59 3.01
CA ILE A 645 28.45 -22.34 2.09
C ILE A 645 28.41 -23.40 0.98
N LEU A 646 29.56 -23.67 0.34
CA LEU A 646 29.62 -24.63 -0.76
C LEU A 646 29.32 -26.06 -0.27
N GLN A 647 29.79 -26.45 0.91
CA GLN A 647 29.48 -27.76 1.49
C GLN A 647 28.01 -27.89 1.90
N SER A 648 27.38 -26.79 2.32
CA SER A 648 25.99 -26.79 2.75
C SER A 648 24.97 -26.68 1.63
N CYS A 649 25.39 -26.42 0.39
CA CYS A 649 24.51 -26.25 -0.77
C CYS A 649 24.79 -27.31 -1.85
N PRO A 650 24.43 -28.59 -1.64
CA PRO A 650 24.79 -29.66 -2.57
C PRO A 650 24.13 -29.56 -3.95
N MET A 651 22.98 -28.88 -4.06
CA MET A 651 22.21 -28.69 -5.30
C MET A 651 22.51 -27.36 -6.02
N LEU A 652 23.60 -26.67 -5.64
CA LEU A 652 23.93 -25.37 -6.21
C LEU A 652 24.37 -25.50 -7.68
N ASN A 653 23.56 -24.97 -8.60
CA ASN A 653 23.81 -24.99 -10.04
C ASN A 653 24.42 -23.68 -10.57
N SER A 654 24.16 -22.56 -9.89
CA SER A 654 24.64 -21.24 -10.28
C SER A 654 25.18 -20.49 -9.07
N LEU A 655 26.41 -20.03 -9.18
CA LEU A 655 27.10 -19.25 -8.16
C LEU A 655 27.63 -17.95 -8.76
N ASP A 656 27.21 -16.80 -8.22
CA ASP A 656 27.73 -15.48 -8.58
C ASP A 656 28.38 -14.83 -7.36
N LEU A 657 29.66 -14.50 -7.47
CA LEU A 657 30.46 -13.96 -6.37
C LEU A 657 31.16 -12.68 -6.78
N ARG A 658 31.13 -11.68 -5.91
CA ARG A 658 31.91 -10.47 -6.07
C ARG A 658 33.24 -10.54 -5.30
N ILE A 659 34.35 -10.28 -5.98
CA ILE A 659 35.72 -10.50 -5.47
C ILE A 659 36.39 -9.16 -5.18
N ASP A 660 36.88 -8.96 -3.95
CA ASP A 660 37.75 -7.84 -3.62
C ASP A 660 39.16 -8.05 -4.23
N GLN A 661 39.77 -6.97 -4.71
CA GLN A 661 40.85 -6.88 -5.69
C GLN A 661 41.96 -7.95 -5.68
N ARG A 662 42.48 -8.24 -6.90
CA ARG A 662 43.69 -9.05 -7.20
C ARG A 662 43.75 -10.40 -6.49
N TYR A 663 42.72 -11.23 -6.68
CA TYR A 663 42.80 -12.64 -6.34
C TYR A 663 43.18 -13.47 -7.56
N GLU A 664 43.87 -14.58 -7.33
CA GLU A 664 44.14 -15.59 -8.34
C GLU A 664 42.83 -16.29 -8.72
N VAL A 665 42.17 -15.79 -9.76
CA VAL A 665 40.84 -16.26 -10.17
C VAL A 665 40.86 -17.76 -10.45
N HIS A 666 41.95 -18.24 -11.03
CA HIS A 666 42.18 -19.65 -11.28
C HIS A 666 42.15 -20.53 -10.02
N THR A 667 42.87 -20.13 -8.97
CA THR A 667 42.95 -20.87 -7.70
C THR A 667 41.57 -20.94 -7.05
N LEU A 668 40.79 -19.86 -7.13
CA LEU A 668 39.42 -19.82 -6.65
C LEU A 668 38.50 -20.74 -7.45
N ILE A 669 38.51 -20.66 -8.79
CA ILE A 669 37.70 -21.50 -9.67
C ILE A 669 37.96 -22.97 -9.37
N SER A 670 39.23 -23.37 -9.33
CA SER A 670 39.62 -24.77 -9.08
C SER A 670 39.10 -25.25 -7.72
N ARG A 671 39.21 -24.41 -6.67
CA ARG A 671 38.72 -24.74 -5.33
C ARG A 671 37.21 -24.89 -5.27
N ILE A 672 36.46 -24.03 -5.97
CA ILE A 672 34.99 -24.08 -6.02
C ILE A 672 34.53 -25.34 -6.76
N ILE A 673 35.08 -25.59 -7.95
CA ILE A 673 34.68 -26.72 -8.81
C ILE A 673 34.92 -28.05 -8.10
N CYS A 674 36.04 -28.22 -7.40
CA CYS A 674 36.33 -29.45 -6.66
C CYS A 674 35.31 -29.73 -5.53
N LYS A 675 34.61 -28.71 -5.02
CA LYS A 675 33.62 -28.86 -3.94
C LYS A 675 32.18 -28.99 -4.45
N LEU A 676 31.87 -28.47 -5.63
CA LEU A 676 30.52 -28.47 -6.20
C LEU A 676 30.47 -29.28 -7.50
N GLY A 677 30.28 -30.59 -7.38
CA GLY A 677 30.17 -31.48 -8.54
C GLY A 677 28.98 -31.18 -9.47
N GLN A 678 27.96 -30.46 -8.97
CA GLN A 678 26.74 -30.10 -9.70
C GLN A 678 26.72 -28.67 -10.24
N LEU A 679 27.78 -27.88 -10.03
CA LEU A 679 27.82 -26.50 -10.50
C LEU A 679 27.83 -26.46 -12.03
N GLU A 680 26.94 -25.69 -12.62
CA GLU A 680 26.84 -25.50 -14.08
C GLU A 680 27.34 -24.13 -14.50
N LEU A 681 27.15 -23.12 -13.64
CA LEU A 681 27.51 -21.73 -13.89
C LEU A 681 28.23 -21.11 -12.69
N LEU A 682 29.42 -20.59 -12.92
CA LEU A 682 30.16 -19.77 -11.96
C LEU A 682 30.41 -18.40 -12.57
N MET A 683 29.94 -17.35 -11.90
CA MET A 683 30.23 -15.97 -12.24
C MET A 683 31.08 -15.34 -11.14
N LEU A 684 32.17 -14.71 -11.54
CA LEU A 684 33.09 -14.01 -10.67
C LEU A 684 33.18 -12.57 -11.14
N ASN A 685 32.76 -11.63 -10.30
CA ASN A 685 32.69 -10.22 -10.64
C ASN A 685 33.63 -9.40 -9.76
N ASN A 686 34.42 -8.53 -10.38
CA ASN A 686 35.25 -7.53 -9.76
C ASN A 686 35.06 -6.23 -10.55
N ARG A 687 35.30 -5.08 -9.92
CA ARG A 687 35.33 -3.75 -10.57
C ARG A 687 36.04 -3.73 -11.94
N ARG A 688 37.06 -4.58 -12.16
CA ARG A 688 37.86 -4.61 -13.40
C ARG A 688 37.72 -5.88 -14.25
N LEU A 689 37.19 -6.96 -13.69
CA LEU A 689 37.16 -8.29 -14.30
C LEU A 689 35.82 -8.95 -14.00
N TYR A 690 35.15 -9.40 -15.05
CA TYR A 690 34.00 -10.29 -14.95
C TYR A 690 34.33 -11.58 -15.68
N THR A 691 34.27 -12.71 -14.97
CA THR A 691 34.56 -14.03 -15.50
C THR A 691 33.33 -14.89 -15.36
N LYS A 692 32.82 -15.42 -16.47
CA LYS A 692 31.75 -16.41 -16.54
C LYS A 692 32.37 -17.75 -16.93
N VAL A 693 32.21 -18.75 -16.08
CA VAL A 693 32.72 -20.12 -16.29
C VAL A 693 31.51 -21.04 -16.41
N THR A 694 31.42 -21.76 -17.53
CA THR A 694 30.43 -22.83 -17.72
C THR A 694 31.09 -24.17 -17.40
N ILE A 695 30.43 -24.95 -16.56
CA ILE A 695 30.93 -26.20 -15.99
C ILE A 695 29.95 -27.31 -16.35
N SER A 696 30.46 -28.50 -16.62
CA SER A 696 29.64 -29.71 -16.78
C SER A 696 30.35 -30.88 -16.14
N LYS A 697 29.65 -31.61 -15.27
CA LYS A 697 30.17 -32.79 -14.56
C LYS A 697 31.53 -32.53 -13.86
N GLY A 698 31.64 -31.37 -13.19
CA GLY A 698 32.87 -30.96 -12.50
C GLY A 698 34.03 -30.56 -13.40
N THR A 699 33.81 -30.39 -14.71
CA THR A 699 34.85 -29.99 -15.68
C THR A 699 34.50 -28.66 -16.33
N ILE A 700 35.51 -27.78 -16.49
CA ILE A 700 35.34 -26.49 -17.16
C ILE A 700 35.10 -26.73 -18.64
N GLN A 701 33.96 -26.27 -19.15
CA GLN A 701 33.61 -26.36 -20.56
C GLN A 701 34.08 -25.11 -21.31
N SER A 702 33.74 -23.94 -20.77
CA SER A 702 34.12 -22.66 -21.38
C SER A 702 34.28 -21.56 -20.35
N VAL A 703 35.10 -20.58 -20.71
CA VAL A 703 35.35 -19.36 -19.94
C VAL A 703 35.12 -18.16 -20.85
N SER A 704 34.33 -17.21 -20.35
CA SER A 704 34.12 -15.90 -20.96
C SER A 704 34.58 -14.81 -19.99
N MET A 705 35.48 -13.95 -20.44
CA MET A 705 36.03 -12.87 -19.63
C MET A 705 35.67 -11.50 -20.22
N LYS A 706 35.28 -10.56 -19.35
CA LYS A 706 35.14 -9.14 -19.66
C LYS A 706 36.07 -8.35 -18.76
N ILE A 707 37.07 -7.71 -19.33
CA ILE A 707 38.09 -6.95 -18.62
C ILE A 707 38.06 -5.47 -18.99
N ALA A 708 38.46 -4.63 -18.05
CA ALA A 708 38.70 -3.22 -18.34
C ALA A 708 39.92 -3.07 -19.26
N ARG A 709 41.09 -3.54 -18.82
CA ARG A 709 42.35 -3.50 -19.59
C ARG A 709 43.06 -4.86 -19.50
N ILE A 710 43.88 -5.18 -20.49
CA ILE A 710 44.63 -6.45 -20.53
C ILE A 710 45.61 -6.57 -19.36
N ARG A 711 46.24 -5.46 -18.97
CA ARG A 711 47.10 -5.41 -17.78
C ARG A 711 46.39 -5.70 -16.45
N ASP A 712 45.05 -5.72 -16.42
CA ASP A 712 44.31 -6.09 -15.22
C ASP A 712 44.29 -7.62 -15.00
N LEU A 713 44.72 -8.43 -15.99
CA LEU A 713 44.98 -9.86 -15.83
C LEU A 713 46.30 -10.10 -15.10
N LEU A 714 46.26 -10.87 -14.01
CA LEU A 714 47.44 -11.32 -13.29
C LEU A 714 48.17 -12.43 -14.07
N PRO A 715 49.46 -12.70 -13.76
CA PRO A 715 50.19 -13.81 -14.37
C PRO A 715 49.44 -15.14 -14.33
N ASP A 716 48.77 -15.46 -13.21
CA ASP A 716 48.03 -16.71 -13.05
C ASP A 716 46.72 -16.73 -13.86
N ASP A 717 46.09 -15.56 -14.04
CA ASP A 717 44.91 -15.44 -14.91
C ASP A 717 45.33 -15.68 -16.37
N LEU A 718 46.52 -15.20 -16.76
CA LEU A 718 47.10 -15.48 -18.07
C LEU A 718 47.42 -16.97 -18.21
N GLU A 719 48.05 -17.60 -17.22
CA GLU A 719 48.35 -19.03 -17.28
C GLU A 719 47.06 -19.86 -17.38
N PHE A 720 46.03 -19.52 -16.60
CA PHE A 720 44.73 -20.18 -16.68
C PHE A 720 44.07 -20.00 -18.05
N SER A 721 44.11 -18.78 -18.58
CA SER A 721 43.60 -18.52 -19.92
C SER A 721 44.33 -19.37 -20.97
N GLN A 722 45.60 -19.71 -20.79
CA GLN A 722 46.37 -20.53 -21.74
C GLN A 722 46.01 -22.03 -21.70
N LYS A 723 45.21 -22.48 -20.74
CA LYS A 723 44.74 -23.88 -20.67
C LYS A 723 43.68 -24.24 -21.74
N GLY A 724 43.35 -23.30 -22.64
CA GLY A 724 42.48 -23.54 -23.79
C GLY A 724 40.98 -23.49 -23.50
N TYR A 725 40.58 -23.03 -22.31
CA TYR A 725 39.17 -22.90 -21.92
C TYR A 725 38.54 -21.56 -22.32
N LEU A 726 39.34 -20.55 -22.69
CA LEU A 726 38.86 -19.21 -22.99
C LEU A 726 38.20 -19.16 -24.38
N GLU A 727 36.89 -18.90 -24.42
CA GLU A 727 36.10 -18.82 -25.66
C GLU A 727 35.73 -17.38 -26.04
N GLN A 728 35.59 -16.49 -25.06
CA GLN A 728 35.20 -15.10 -25.28
C GLN A 728 36.05 -14.18 -24.40
N LEU A 729 36.61 -13.13 -25.01
CA LEU A 729 37.33 -12.08 -24.32
C LEU A 729 36.83 -10.72 -24.79
N LEU A 730 36.24 -9.94 -23.89
CA LEU A 730 35.80 -8.57 -24.16
C LEU A 730 36.68 -7.58 -23.38
N VAL A 731 37.43 -6.75 -24.09
CA VAL A 731 38.26 -5.69 -23.50
C VAL A 731 37.55 -4.35 -23.66
N ARG A 732 37.25 -3.65 -22.56
CA ARG A 732 36.48 -2.39 -22.62
C ARG A 732 37.27 -1.21 -23.19
N TYR A 733 38.58 -1.15 -22.90
CA TYR A 733 39.43 -0.05 -23.33
C TYR A 733 40.44 -0.53 -24.38
N THR A 734 40.70 0.32 -25.37
CA THR A 734 41.69 0.04 -26.41
C THR A 734 43.04 -0.30 -25.76
N PRO A 735 43.68 -1.42 -26.14
CA PRO A 735 45.01 -1.78 -25.66
C PRO A 735 46.00 -0.64 -25.93
N LYS A 736 46.89 -0.33 -24.98
CA LYS A 736 48.14 0.39 -25.32
C LYS A 736 49.06 -0.56 -26.09
N GLU A 737 50.10 -0.05 -26.75
CA GLU A 737 51.11 -0.89 -27.44
C GLU A 737 51.68 -2.01 -26.53
N SER A 738 51.87 -1.72 -25.23
CA SER A 738 52.28 -2.71 -24.23
C SER A 738 51.24 -3.81 -23.95
N ASP A 739 49.95 -3.50 -24.13
CA ASP A 739 48.82 -4.42 -23.98
C ASP A 739 48.59 -5.24 -25.26
N GLU A 740 48.94 -4.70 -26.45
CA GLU A 740 48.80 -5.39 -27.74
C GLU A 740 49.65 -6.66 -27.83
N ARG A 741 50.90 -6.63 -27.34
CA ARG A 741 51.74 -7.83 -27.28
C ARG A 741 51.12 -8.91 -26.39
N ARG A 742 50.63 -8.52 -25.21
CA ARG A 742 49.97 -9.45 -24.28
C ARG A 742 48.66 -10.00 -24.86
N LEU A 743 47.91 -9.19 -25.62
CA LEU A 743 46.73 -9.64 -26.35
C LEU A 743 47.11 -10.67 -27.42
N GLY A 744 48.13 -10.37 -28.21
CA GLY A 744 48.65 -11.24 -29.27
C GLY A 744 49.04 -12.60 -28.71
N ASP A 745 49.83 -12.61 -27.62
CA ASP A 745 50.22 -13.85 -26.94
C ASP A 745 49.01 -14.65 -26.44
N LEU A 746 48.01 -13.96 -25.87
CA LEU A 746 46.81 -14.60 -25.35
C LEU A 746 45.93 -15.17 -26.46
N LEU A 747 45.78 -14.47 -27.59
CA LEU A 747 45.05 -14.93 -28.77
C LEU A 747 45.75 -16.11 -29.46
N MET A 748 47.09 -16.06 -29.57
CA MET A 748 47.88 -17.14 -30.16
C MET A 748 47.78 -18.44 -29.35
N LYS A 749 47.72 -18.35 -28.02
CA LYS A 749 47.59 -19.52 -27.15
C LYS A 749 46.16 -20.02 -26.99
N ASN A 750 45.16 -19.30 -27.49
CA ASN A 750 43.74 -19.64 -27.37
C ASN A 750 43.01 -19.65 -28.72
N PRO A 751 43.19 -20.69 -29.53
CA PRO A 751 42.57 -20.77 -30.85
C PRO A 751 41.03 -20.83 -30.81
N ARG A 752 40.43 -21.09 -29.64
CA ARG A 752 38.97 -21.15 -29.44
C ARG A 752 38.31 -19.78 -29.23
N ILE A 753 39.08 -18.71 -29.05
CA ILE A 753 38.52 -17.37 -28.84
C ILE A 753 37.77 -16.95 -30.11
N LYS A 754 36.47 -16.69 -29.97
CA LYS A 754 35.66 -16.07 -31.02
C LYS A 754 36.16 -14.64 -31.20
N LYS A 755 36.69 -14.36 -32.39
CA LYS A 755 37.23 -13.05 -32.77
C LYS A 755 36.12 -12.03 -32.97
#